data_AF-A0A318HS90-F1
#
_entry.id   AF-A0A318HS90-F1
#
_cell.length_a   1.000
_cell.length_b   1.000
_cell.length_c   1.000
_cell.angle_alpha   90.00
_cell.angle_beta   90.00
_cell.angle_gamma   90.00
#
_symmetry.space_group_name_H-M   'P 1'
#
loop_
_entity.id
_entity.type
_entity.pdbx_description
1 polymer ?
#
loop_
_entity_poly.entity_id
_entity_poly.type
_entity_poly.pdbx_seq_one_letter_code
_entity_poly.pdbx_strand_id
1 'polypeptide(L)'
;MTIATLRTAAQSRPDPSAGAVVRLALAFAAATNGLILSPFLIAAVMTRFRLDEGTATALVSAEILGIAISCALLSHRIARAARPFTLAGVACTIAGQALSAVAPGIGSATAARGMTGLFEGMLFVVVASGVSQRASTDRLWGQINLLAGGINGGILVLISALPAAWLGRWVFALLAAVVAMLAPAIRGIGAFASVQSQARARGHALPWRPVVAIWVVTALVYGVQASQWAIAGFVGARAGLSPTTIGVLLSVSSLLGFVGAAIPSHPASHKHRLVLIWAAQLAMVGSIEWFFGARRQRVLPESVRAQQRVLRDRAVPHRHAVQRRPGRLARRAHAGRHVLRGRHRHRAVRRAARPLRRHARRARAVRGRAGRRSIRAARTAPRGARRRGPRVALTALRHAVAATHHEIGRRGLGPRKFGFLQSFPALRCRLSPVPCRNAECRMNRPNSIRATCCAMMVLASAGARAQSNVTLYGVIDAGIRYETHGVSYGADGTPASTGRKMSMADGGGLTESYWGLKGNEDLGGGLSAQFNVESHFGPNSGSIVPAGSPNFFQVAYVGLTSTSLGQLTLGRQYNVPFEMVSLTYGSNLWAGPQDPYFNLFKPEQTMLAAARTSNMIQYGAQLGSLYLLAQYSPGGHAGGGVLGSQLGAAIAYAPDKGPFTVGASFMRSWDDVTHGTFDVYGGGGSLTLGNATFNAGYIENARDNDFTSFENGPFSPTDLAALGIISPAQVVDPTVPGGFRRRKMALAGLTYRFTQTFTAAVNAWWTTQSGYTSDFDGRARQFQVIAGYNLSKRSMLYAEVDYAIYRGGLIGAQLFGINGQAPSTSTTQLGATVGLRHYF
;
A
#
# COMPACT_ATOMS: atom_id res chain seq x y z
N MET A 1 -19.54 -28.64 -53.02
CA MET A 1 -18.43 -27.67 -52.92
C MET A 1 -17.24 -28.41 -52.33
N THR A 2 -16.20 -28.65 -53.13
CA THR A 2 -15.23 -29.74 -52.88
C THR A 2 -13.87 -29.20 -52.43
N ILE A 3 -13.12 -29.99 -51.64
CA ILE A 3 -11.88 -29.59 -50.92
C ILE A 3 -10.71 -29.14 -51.82
N ALA A 4 -10.85 -29.23 -53.15
CA ALA A 4 -9.80 -28.92 -54.12
C ALA A 4 -9.44 -27.42 -54.28
N THR A 5 -10.35 -26.49 -53.98
CA THR A 5 -10.20 -25.06 -54.34
C THR A 5 -9.29 -24.22 -53.44
N LEU A 6 -8.69 -24.80 -52.38
CA LEU A 6 -7.75 -24.10 -51.50
C LEU A 6 -6.27 -24.18 -51.93
N ARG A 7 -5.96 -24.76 -53.09
CA ARG A 7 -4.59 -24.82 -53.65
C ARG A 7 -4.17 -23.58 -54.47
N THR A 8 -4.32 -22.40 -53.89
CA THR A 8 -3.56 -21.19 -54.28
C THR A 8 -2.79 -20.63 -53.09
N ALA A 9 -2.10 -21.53 -52.37
CA ALA A 9 -1.11 -21.12 -51.38
C ALA A 9 0.00 -20.33 -52.09
N ALA A 10 0.31 -19.12 -51.59
CA ALA A 10 1.48 -18.39 -52.03
C ALA A 10 2.73 -19.25 -51.82
N GLN A 11 3.55 -19.43 -52.86
CA GLN A 11 4.73 -20.27 -52.82
C GLN A 11 5.66 -19.80 -51.70
N SER A 12 5.78 -20.61 -50.64
CA SER A 12 6.68 -20.33 -49.53
C SER A 12 8.12 -20.29 -50.03
N ARG A 13 8.85 -19.25 -49.66
CA ARG A 13 10.28 -19.13 -49.98
C ARG A 13 11.03 -20.34 -49.43
N PRO A 14 11.99 -20.92 -50.16
CA PRO A 14 12.84 -22.01 -49.65
C PRO A 14 13.59 -21.55 -48.39
N ASP A 15 13.93 -22.48 -47.52
CA ASP A 15 14.62 -22.16 -46.27
C ASP A 15 16.08 -21.69 -46.53
N PRO A 16 16.66 -20.82 -45.69
CA PRO A 16 18.00 -20.28 -45.90
C PRO A 16 19.07 -21.31 -45.53
N SER A 17 20.25 -21.22 -46.16
CA SER A 17 21.40 -22.04 -45.77
C SER A 17 21.83 -21.75 -44.33
N ALA A 18 22.47 -22.72 -43.66
CA ALA A 18 22.88 -22.59 -42.27
C ALA A 18 23.74 -21.32 -42.01
N GLY A 19 24.65 -20.97 -42.93
CA GLY A 19 25.43 -19.73 -42.85
C GLY A 19 24.58 -18.45 -42.95
N ALA A 20 23.45 -18.47 -43.66
CA ALA A 20 22.50 -17.35 -43.69
C ALA A 20 21.65 -17.28 -42.42
N VAL A 21 21.29 -18.41 -41.80
CA VAL A 21 20.65 -18.45 -40.47
C VAL A 21 21.58 -17.85 -39.40
N VAL A 22 22.87 -18.21 -39.41
CA VAL A 22 23.88 -17.64 -38.51
C VAL A 22 24.00 -16.11 -38.71
N ARG A 23 24.04 -15.63 -39.95
CA ARG A 23 24.05 -14.16 -40.21
C ARG A 23 22.80 -13.47 -39.68
N LEU A 24 21.61 -14.04 -39.89
CA LEU A 24 20.35 -13.52 -39.33
C LEU A 24 20.39 -13.48 -37.79
N ALA A 25 20.95 -14.50 -37.14
CA ALA A 25 21.14 -14.52 -35.69
C ALA A 25 22.13 -13.45 -35.19
N LEU A 26 23.25 -13.23 -35.89
CA LEU A 26 24.23 -12.20 -35.53
C LEU A 26 23.63 -10.78 -35.63
N ALA A 27 22.78 -10.52 -36.63
CA ALA A 27 22.04 -9.26 -36.70
C ALA A 27 20.92 -9.16 -35.66
N PHE A 28 20.25 -10.26 -35.33
CA PHE A 28 19.22 -10.26 -34.28
C PHE A 28 19.82 -10.01 -32.89
N ALA A 29 21.02 -10.57 -32.62
CA ALA A 29 21.81 -10.28 -31.43
C ALA A 29 22.12 -8.78 -31.33
N ALA A 30 22.68 -8.19 -32.40
CA ALA A 30 22.95 -6.75 -32.47
C ALA A 30 21.67 -5.88 -32.35
N ALA A 31 20.53 -6.34 -32.88
CA ALA A 31 19.24 -5.63 -32.88
C ALA A 31 18.44 -5.73 -31.57
N THR A 32 18.89 -6.56 -30.62
CA THR A 32 18.22 -6.78 -29.33
C THR A 32 19.15 -6.53 -28.15
N ASN A 33 20.35 -6.02 -28.42
CA ASN A 33 21.45 -5.92 -27.46
C ASN A 33 21.09 -4.97 -26.31
N GLY A 34 20.63 -3.74 -26.62
CA GLY A 34 20.22 -2.80 -25.58
C GLY A 34 18.90 -3.16 -24.87
N LEU A 35 17.98 -3.86 -25.55
CA LEU A 35 16.75 -4.37 -24.95
C LEU A 35 17.04 -5.47 -23.91
N ILE A 36 17.95 -6.41 -24.20
CA ILE A 36 18.35 -7.48 -23.27
C ILE A 36 19.25 -6.94 -22.15
N LEU A 37 20.08 -5.93 -22.43
CA LEU A 37 20.98 -5.30 -21.45
C LEU A 37 20.38 -4.09 -20.73
N SER A 38 19.09 -3.82 -20.89
CA SER A 38 18.40 -2.67 -20.29
C SER A 38 18.66 -2.49 -18.78
N PRO A 39 18.75 -3.52 -17.92
CA PRO A 39 19.12 -3.34 -16.51
C PRO A 39 20.51 -2.72 -16.32
N PHE A 40 21.49 -3.11 -17.15
CA PHE A 40 22.83 -2.54 -17.14
C PHE A 40 22.87 -1.13 -17.75
N LEU A 41 22.03 -0.85 -18.76
CA LEU A 41 21.86 0.50 -19.29
C LEU A 41 21.23 1.46 -18.26
N ILE A 42 20.24 1.00 -17.50
CA ILE A 42 19.62 1.76 -16.40
C ILE A 42 20.68 2.04 -15.32
N ALA A 43 21.39 1.01 -14.85
CA ALA A 43 22.49 1.18 -13.88
C ALA A 43 23.60 2.10 -14.39
N ALA A 44 23.93 2.06 -15.69
CA ALA A 44 24.87 2.97 -16.33
C ALA A 44 24.42 4.42 -16.27
N VAL A 45 23.14 4.67 -16.60
CA VAL A 45 22.51 6.00 -16.62
C VAL A 45 22.37 6.56 -15.20
N MET A 46 21.91 5.77 -14.24
CA MET A 46 21.86 6.14 -12.81
C MET A 46 23.25 6.54 -12.31
N THR A 47 24.27 5.70 -12.55
CA THR A 47 25.65 5.93 -12.08
C THR A 47 26.29 7.15 -12.74
N ARG A 48 26.04 7.37 -14.04
CA ARG A 48 26.63 8.46 -14.85
C ARG A 48 26.01 9.82 -14.55
N PHE A 49 24.68 9.90 -14.49
CA PHE A 49 23.94 11.16 -14.37
C PHE A 49 23.39 11.42 -12.95
N ARG A 50 23.66 10.51 -11.99
CA ARG A 50 23.14 10.55 -10.61
C ARG A 50 21.62 10.59 -10.54
N LEU A 51 20.97 9.85 -11.43
CA LEU A 51 19.52 9.74 -11.53
C LEU A 51 18.98 8.62 -10.65
N ASP A 52 17.74 8.79 -10.22
CA ASP A 52 16.93 7.72 -9.65
C ASP A 52 16.58 6.65 -10.70
N GLU A 53 16.11 5.50 -10.22
CA GLU A 53 15.77 4.34 -11.06
C GLU A 53 14.61 4.65 -12.02
N GLY A 54 13.64 5.47 -11.63
CA GLY A 54 12.49 5.86 -12.45
C GLY A 54 12.91 6.74 -13.63
N THR A 55 13.63 7.83 -13.38
CA THR A 55 14.13 8.74 -14.43
C THR A 55 15.13 8.03 -15.35
N ALA A 56 15.98 7.15 -14.82
CA ALA A 56 16.88 6.34 -15.64
C ALA A 56 16.14 5.32 -16.51
N THR A 57 15.09 4.67 -15.97
CA THR A 57 14.21 3.77 -16.74
C THR A 57 13.46 4.52 -17.83
N ALA A 58 12.96 5.72 -17.56
CA ALA A 58 12.30 6.56 -18.57
C ALA A 58 13.26 6.97 -19.71
N LEU A 59 14.53 7.28 -19.40
CA LEU A 59 15.56 7.58 -20.40
C LEU A 59 15.88 6.39 -21.29
N VAL A 60 16.09 5.20 -20.71
CA VAL A 60 16.36 3.97 -21.48
C VAL A 60 15.13 3.55 -22.28
N SER A 61 13.91 3.81 -21.79
CA SER A 61 12.66 3.52 -22.52
C SER A 61 12.54 4.25 -23.88
N ALA A 62 13.27 5.35 -24.09
CA ALA A 62 13.32 6.03 -25.39
C ALA A 62 13.86 5.13 -26.52
N GLU A 63 14.73 4.18 -26.20
CA GLU A 63 15.27 3.17 -27.12
C GLU A 63 14.20 2.18 -27.57
N ILE A 64 13.40 1.67 -26.63
CA ILE A 64 12.29 0.74 -26.89
C ILE A 64 11.25 1.43 -27.80
N LEU A 65 10.97 2.72 -27.56
CA LEU A 65 10.12 3.54 -28.42
C LEU A 65 10.72 3.70 -29.83
N GLY A 66 12.04 3.91 -29.95
CA GLY A 66 12.74 3.94 -31.23
C GLY A 66 12.61 2.64 -32.03
N ILE A 67 12.79 1.48 -31.36
CA ILE A 67 12.60 0.15 -31.97
C ILE A 67 11.16 0.01 -32.49
N ALA A 68 10.17 0.37 -31.67
CA ALA A 68 8.76 0.31 -32.03
C ALA A 68 8.42 1.19 -33.24
N ILE A 69 8.94 2.43 -33.29
CA ILE A 69 8.74 3.37 -34.41
C ILE A 69 9.34 2.81 -35.71
N SER A 70 10.55 2.23 -35.66
CA SER A 70 11.14 1.57 -36.83
C SER A 70 10.29 0.39 -37.31
N CYS A 71 9.88 -0.49 -36.40
CA CYS A 71 9.04 -1.65 -36.71
C CYS A 71 7.71 -1.25 -37.36
N ALA A 72 7.08 -0.17 -36.89
CA ALA A 72 5.85 0.36 -37.49
C ALA A 72 6.09 0.98 -38.88
N LEU A 73 7.01 1.95 -38.99
CA LEU A 73 7.11 2.82 -40.17
C LEU A 73 7.97 2.25 -41.31
N LEU A 74 8.97 1.41 -40.99
CA LEU A 74 9.99 1.00 -41.96
C LEU A 74 9.78 -0.41 -42.51
N SER A 75 8.92 -1.23 -41.89
CA SER A 75 8.50 -2.58 -42.33
C SER A 75 8.34 -2.72 -43.86
N HIS A 76 7.45 -1.91 -44.44
CA HIS A 76 7.14 -1.95 -45.87
C HIS A 76 8.29 -1.43 -46.78
N ARG A 77 9.17 -0.56 -46.27
CA ARG A 77 10.32 -0.01 -47.02
C ARG A 77 11.52 -0.95 -46.99
N ILE A 78 11.83 -1.51 -45.82
CA ILE A 78 12.95 -2.44 -45.60
C ILE A 78 12.77 -3.72 -46.41
N ALA A 79 11.55 -4.25 -46.50
CA ALA A 79 11.22 -5.42 -47.33
C ALA A 79 11.57 -5.25 -48.83
N ARG A 80 11.68 -4.01 -49.32
CA ARG A 80 12.02 -3.68 -50.72
C ARG A 80 13.51 -3.35 -50.93
N ALA A 81 14.23 -2.96 -49.87
CA ALA A 81 15.58 -2.38 -49.96
C ALA A 81 16.50 -2.82 -48.80
N ALA A 82 16.42 -4.07 -48.38
CA ALA A 82 17.06 -4.52 -47.14
C ALA A 82 18.59 -4.28 -47.07
N ARG A 83 19.32 -4.30 -48.19
CA ARG A 83 20.80 -4.13 -48.20
C ARG A 83 21.28 -2.76 -47.68
N PRO A 84 20.84 -1.59 -48.21
CA PRO A 84 21.18 -0.30 -47.61
C PRO A 84 20.67 -0.15 -46.17
N PHE A 85 19.47 -0.67 -45.83
CA PHE A 85 18.97 -0.63 -44.45
C PHE A 85 19.80 -1.48 -43.47
N THR A 86 20.37 -2.62 -43.90
CA THR A 86 21.34 -3.38 -43.09
C THR A 86 22.61 -2.56 -42.81
N LEU A 87 23.16 -1.89 -43.84
CA LEU A 87 24.37 -1.08 -43.72
C LEU A 87 24.16 0.15 -42.82
N ALA A 88 23.06 0.88 -43.03
CA ALA A 88 22.67 2.03 -42.21
C ALA A 88 22.38 1.60 -40.76
N GLY A 89 21.60 0.53 -40.56
CA GLY A 89 21.28 0.01 -39.24
C GLY A 89 22.53 -0.32 -38.43
N VAL A 90 23.50 -1.05 -38.99
CA VAL A 90 24.77 -1.35 -38.30
C VAL A 90 25.58 -0.08 -38.01
N ALA A 91 25.84 0.76 -39.03
CA ALA A 91 26.69 1.93 -38.88
C ALA A 91 26.13 2.95 -37.87
N CYS A 92 24.82 3.20 -37.94
CA CYS A 92 24.16 4.16 -37.08
C CYS A 92 23.84 3.60 -35.67
N THR A 93 23.74 2.28 -35.50
CA THR A 93 23.76 1.64 -34.17
C THR A 93 25.10 1.86 -33.48
N ILE A 94 26.22 1.60 -34.17
CA ILE A 94 27.57 1.86 -33.63
C ILE A 94 27.73 3.34 -33.26
N ALA A 95 27.32 4.25 -34.14
CA ALA A 95 27.35 5.69 -33.88
C ALA A 95 26.46 6.10 -32.69
N GLY A 96 25.24 5.57 -32.58
CA GLY A 96 24.32 5.86 -31.47
C GLY A 96 24.80 5.33 -30.12
N GLN A 97 25.40 4.13 -30.08
CA GLN A 97 26.05 3.58 -28.90
C GLN A 97 27.29 4.43 -28.51
N ALA A 98 28.12 4.85 -29.48
CA ALA A 98 29.25 5.76 -29.23
C ALA A 98 28.80 7.15 -28.75
N LEU A 99 27.75 7.74 -29.33
CA LEU A 99 27.13 8.98 -28.87
C LEU A 99 26.59 8.84 -27.44
N SER A 100 25.99 7.70 -27.11
CA SER A 100 25.55 7.39 -25.74
C SER A 100 26.74 7.28 -24.77
N ALA A 101 27.90 6.82 -25.25
CA ALA A 101 29.14 6.81 -24.47
C ALA A 101 29.67 8.23 -24.19
N VAL A 102 29.52 9.20 -25.10
CA VAL A 102 30.07 10.58 -24.94
C VAL A 102 29.06 11.67 -24.54
N ALA A 103 27.75 11.37 -24.54
CA ALA A 103 26.67 12.33 -24.24
C ALA A 103 26.93 13.17 -22.95
N PRO A 104 26.96 14.52 -23.03
CA PRO A 104 27.28 15.38 -21.89
C PRO A 104 26.13 15.56 -20.89
N GLY A 105 24.88 15.37 -21.30
CA GLY A 105 23.71 15.59 -20.44
C GLY A 105 22.51 14.71 -20.78
N ILE A 106 21.53 14.69 -19.87
CA ILE A 106 20.35 13.80 -19.88
C ILE A 106 19.66 13.81 -21.25
N GLY A 107 19.22 14.98 -21.75
CA GLY A 107 18.53 15.08 -23.04
C GLY A 107 19.35 14.55 -24.23
N SER A 108 20.66 14.80 -24.26
CA SER A 108 21.54 14.25 -25.30
C SER A 108 21.71 12.72 -25.21
N ALA A 109 21.66 12.15 -24.00
CA ALA A 109 21.68 10.71 -23.80
C ALA A 109 20.33 10.06 -24.17
N THR A 110 19.20 10.69 -23.83
CA THR A 110 17.86 10.25 -24.27
C THR A 110 17.75 10.26 -25.80
N ALA A 111 18.23 11.32 -26.44
CA ALA A 111 18.26 11.42 -27.91
C ALA A 111 19.16 10.33 -28.53
N ALA A 112 20.35 10.09 -27.98
CA ALA A 112 21.25 9.03 -28.45
C ALA A 112 20.66 7.61 -28.25
N ARG A 113 19.93 7.36 -27.16
CA ARG A 113 19.18 6.09 -26.95
C ARG A 113 18.04 5.94 -27.96
N GLY A 114 17.20 6.96 -28.14
CA GLY A 114 16.11 6.92 -29.10
C GLY A 114 16.59 6.74 -30.55
N MET A 115 17.68 7.42 -30.92
CA MET A 115 18.36 7.20 -32.21
C MET A 115 18.87 5.77 -32.33
N THR A 116 19.58 5.24 -31.33
CA THR A 116 20.06 3.84 -31.38
C THR A 116 18.90 2.86 -31.54
N GLY A 117 17.81 3.04 -30.79
CA GLY A 117 16.62 2.21 -30.90
C GLY A 117 16.00 2.21 -32.30
N LEU A 118 15.96 3.36 -32.98
CA LEU A 118 15.52 3.43 -34.39
C LEU A 118 16.40 2.53 -35.30
N PHE A 119 17.72 2.52 -35.10
CA PHE A 119 18.65 1.75 -35.94
C PHE A 119 18.75 0.25 -35.57
N GLU A 120 18.72 -0.10 -34.28
CA GLU A 120 18.56 -1.49 -33.83
C GLU A 120 17.21 -2.05 -34.33
N GLY A 121 16.15 -1.24 -34.31
CA GLY A 121 14.86 -1.54 -34.92
C GLY A 121 14.90 -1.73 -36.45
N MET A 122 15.82 -1.09 -37.19
CA MET A 122 15.97 -1.38 -38.63
C MET A 122 16.55 -2.78 -38.86
N LEU A 123 17.53 -3.18 -38.04
CA LEU A 123 18.12 -4.51 -38.08
C LEU A 123 17.10 -5.59 -37.68
N PHE A 124 16.27 -5.32 -36.66
CA PHE A 124 15.16 -6.18 -36.25
C PHE A 124 14.19 -6.46 -37.42
N VAL A 125 13.77 -5.41 -38.13
CA VAL A 125 12.88 -5.53 -39.31
C VAL A 125 13.55 -6.27 -40.47
N VAL A 126 14.86 -6.05 -40.73
CA VAL A 126 15.60 -6.82 -41.74
C VAL A 126 15.57 -8.32 -41.42
N VAL A 127 15.79 -8.71 -40.16
CA VAL A 127 15.74 -10.12 -39.75
C VAL A 127 14.33 -10.68 -39.89
N ALA A 128 13.31 -9.99 -39.35
CA ALA A 128 11.92 -10.42 -39.44
C ALA A 128 11.45 -10.59 -40.91
N SER A 129 11.77 -9.64 -41.78
CA SER A 129 11.49 -9.71 -43.22
C SER A 129 12.25 -10.86 -43.89
N GLY A 130 13.47 -11.16 -43.45
CA GLY A 130 14.31 -12.25 -43.96
C GLY A 130 13.82 -13.65 -43.58
N VAL A 131 13.10 -13.79 -42.46
CA VAL A 131 12.48 -15.06 -42.00
C VAL A 131 11.06 -15.23 -42.55
N SER A 132 10.32 -14.14 -42.75
CA SER A 132 8.93 -14.15 -43.21
C SER A 132 8.69 -14.92 -44.53
N GLN A 133 7.51 -15.53 -44.64
CA GLN A 133 7.04 -16.30 -45.81
C GLN A 133 7.85 -17.56 -46.14
N ARG A 134 8.56 -18.15 -45.16
CA ARG A 134 9.30 -19.42 -45.32
C ARG A 134 8.56 -20.62 -44.74
N ALA A 135 8.80 -21.80 -45.31
CA ALA A 135 8.10 -23.03 -44.95
C ALA A 135 8.32 -23.45 -43.47
N SER A 136 9.53 -23.28 -42.94
CA SER A 136 9.84 -23.57 -41.53
C SER A 136 10.03 -22.32 -40.66
N THR A 137 9.21 -21.29 -40.86
CA THR A 137 9.26 -20.00 -40.13
C THR A 137 9.46 -20.17 -38.61
N ASP A 138 8.67 -21.01 -37.93
CA ASP A 138 8.79 -21.25 -36.47
C ASP A 138 10.17 -21.80 -36.08
N ARG A 139 10.69 -22.72 -36.89
CA ARG A 139 11.97 -23.41 -36.69
C ARG A 139 13.15 -22.47 -36.87
N LEU A 140 13.12 -21.66 -37.94
CA LEU A 140 14.14 -20.66 -38.23
C LEU A 140 14.14 -19.56 -37.16
N TRP A 141 12.97 -19.14 -36.69
CA TRP A 141 12.85 -18.20 -35.56
C TRP A 141 13.40 -18.81 -34.27
N GLY A 142 13.12 -20.09 -33.97
CA GLY A 142 13.72 -20.81 -32.84
C GLY A 142 15.26 -20.86 -32.90
N GLN A 143 15.82 -21.19 -34.07
CA GLN A 143 17.27 -21.22 -34.30
C GLN A 143 17.91 -19.83 -34.14
N ILE A 144 17.27 -18.77 -34.66
CA ILE A 144 17.75 -17.39 -34.54
C ILE A 144 17.74 -16.93 -33.09
N ASN A 145 16.66 -17.20 -32.34
CA ASN A 145 16.58 -16.84 -30.92
C ASN A 145 17.57 -17.63 -30.05
N LEU A 146 17.80 -18.92 -30.34
CA LEU A 146 18.76 -19.74 -29.60
C LEU A 146 20.21 -19.23 -29.80
N LEU A 147 20.60 -18.94 -31.05
CA LEU A 147 21.94 -18.43 -31.36
C LEU A 147 22.16 -16.99 -30.84
N ALA A 148 21.21 -16.09 -31.09
CA ALA A 148 21.30 -14.70 -30.66
C ALA A 148 21.19 -14.56 -29.13
N GLY A 149 20.33 -15.36 -28.50
CA GLY A 149 20.19 -15.43 -27.04
C GLY A 149 21.43 -15.97 -26.36
N GLY A 150 22.12 -16.95 -26.97
CA GLY A 150 23.43 -17.40 -26.51
C GLY A 150 24.51 -16.30 -26.57
N ILE A 151 24.54 -15.53 -27.66
CA ILE A 151 25.46 -14.38 -27.82
C ILE A 151 25.18 -13.30 -26.77
N ASN A 152 23.93 -12.83 -26.71
CA ASN A 152 23.55 -11.73 -25.81
C ASN A 152 23.60 -12.16 -24.34
N GLY A 153 23.28 -13.41 -24.02
CA GLY A 153 23.51 -14.00 -22.70
C GLY A 153 24.99 -14.06 -22.32
N GLY A 154 25.88 -14.39 -23.25
CA GLY A 154 27.33 -14.36 -23.04
C GLY A 154 27.87 -12.94 -22.78
N ILE A 155 27.41 -11.95 -23.55
CA ILE A 155 27.73 -10.54 -23.35
C ILE A 155 27.23 -10.05 -21.98
N LEU A 156 26.01 -10.44 -21.61
CA LEU A 156 25.39 -10.11 -20.33
C LEU A 156 26.13 -10.72 -19.13
N VAL A 157 26.61 -11.97 -19.24
CA VAL A 157 27.50 -12.58 -18.23
C VAL A 157 28.83 -11.82 -18.13
N LEU A 158 29.45 -11.49 -19.27
CA LEU A 158 30.71 -10.72 -19.32
C LEU A 158 30.56 -9.34 -18.65
N ILE A 159 29.46 -8.63 -18.90
CA ILE A 159 29.15 -7.34 -18.27
C ILE A 159 28.89 -7.49 -16.78
N SER A 160 28.22 -8.56 -16.34
CA SER A 160 27.96 -8.83 -14.92
C SER A 160 29.23 -9.06 -14.08
N ALA A 161 30.35 -9.41 -14.73
CA ALA A 161 31.66 -9.57 -14.10
C ALA A 161 32.50 -8.26 -14.04
N LEU A 162 32.04 -7.17 -14.65
CA LEU A 162 32.78 -5.90 -14.64
C LEU A 162 32.63 -5.17 -13.28
N PRO A 163 33.70 -4.54 -12.76
CA PRO A 163 33.60 -3.74 -11.53
C PRO A 163 32.63 -2.56 -11.69
N ALA A 164 31.86 -2.24 -10.66
CA ALA A 164 30.80 -1.21 -10.73
C ALA A 164 31.26 0.16 -11.26
N ALA A 165 32.52 0.54 -11.05
CA ALA A 165 33.13 1.75 -11.61
C ALA A 165 33.14 1.81 -13.15
N TRP A 166 33.03 0.67 -13.84
CA TRP A 166 32.95 0.57 -15.30
C TRP A 166 31.53 0.74 -15.85
N LEU A 167 30.49 0.63 -15.00
CA LEU A 167 29.10 0.61 -15.47
C LEU A 167 28.66 1.88 -16.19
N GLY A 168 29.30 3.04 -15.96
CA GLY A 168 28.93 4.32 -16.59
C GLY A 168 29.20 4.39 -18.11
N ARG A 169 30.17 5.20 -18.54
CA ARG A 169 30.41 5.44 -19.98
C ARG A 169 30.90 4.22 -20.76
N TRP A 170 31.52 3.25 -20.09
CA TRP A 170 32.23 2.15 -20.75
C TRP A 170 31.31 1.02 -21.23
N VAL A 171 30.12 0.85 -20.63
CA VAL A 171 29.11 -0.11 -21.14
C VAL A 171 28.72 0.25 -22.58
N PHE A 172 28.35 1.50 -22.84
CA PHE A 172 28.02 1.98 -24.19
C PHE A 172 29.17 1.82 -25.20
N ALA A 173 30.41 2.05 -24.77
CA ALA A 173 31.60 1.84 -25.61
C ALA A 173 31.83 0.35 -25.93
N LEU A 174 31.60 -0.55 -24.96
CA LEU A 174 31.64 -2.00 -25.16
C LEU A 174 30.56 -2.47 -26.15
N LEU A 175 29.33 -1.93 -26.07
CA LEU A 175 28.26 -2.25 -27.03
C LEU A 175 28.60 -1.78 -28.45
N ALA A 176 29.17 -0.57 -28.60
CA ALA A 176 29.66 -0.09 -29.89
C ALA A 176 30.75 -1.02 -30.46
N ALA A 177 31.69 -1.48 -29.63
CA ALA A 177 32.74 -2.42 -30.03
C ALA A 177 32.20 -3.80 -30.43
N VAL A 178 31.21 -4.34 -29.69
CA VAL A 178 30.55 -5.61 -30.03
C VAL A 178 29.83 -5.52 -31.37
N VAL A 179 29.03 -4.46 -31.61
CA VAL A 179 28.32 -4.30 -32.89
C VAL A 179 29.32 -4.07 -34.04
N ALA A 180 30.42 -3.36 -33.81
CA ALA A 180 31.51 -3.22 -34.79
C ALA A 180 32.20 -4.56 -35.13
N MET A 181 32.41 -5.44 -34.14
CA MET A 181 32.95 -6.79 -34.34
C MET A 181 31.98 -7.70 -35.13
N LEU A 182 30.67 -7.55 -34.93
CA LEU A 182 29.64 -8.30 -35.66
C LEU A 182 29.39 -7.78 -37.09
N ALA A 183 29.70 -6.50 -37.34
CA ALA A 183 29.42 -5.81 -38.61
C ALA A 183 29.88 -6.53 -39.89
N PRO A 184 31.09 -7.14 -39.97
CA PRO A 184 31.55 -7.81 -41.19
C PRO A 184 30.67 -9.01 -41.58
N ALA A 185 30.19 -9.78 -40.59
CA ALA A 185 29.32 -10.93 -40.83
C ALA A 185 27.89 -10.52 -41.24
N ILE A 186 27.40 -9.39 -40.70
CA ILE A 186 26.04 -8.89 -40.92
C ILE A 186 25.84 -8.33 -42.35
N ARG A 187 26.90 -7.81 -43.00
CA ARG A 187 26.83 -7.15 -44.34
C ARG A 187 26.09 -7.94 -45.44
N GLY A 188 26.05 -9.27 -45.34
CA GLY A 188 25.44 -10.13 -46.36
C GLY A 188 23.91 -10.31 -46.29
N ILE A 189 23.23 -9.86 -45.23
CA ILE A 189 21.84 -10.27 -44.95
C ILE A 189 20.83 -9.70 -45.95
N GLY A 190 21.00 -8.45 -46.37
CA GLY A 190 20.02 -7.76 -47.20
C GLY A 190 19.71 -8.45 -48.54
N ALA A 191 20.64 -9.25 -49.08
CA ALA A 191 20.45 -10.03 -50.30
C ALA A 191 19.42 -11.17 -50.15
N PHE A 192 19.22 -11.70 -48.94
CA PHE A 192 18.26 -12.80 -48.70
C PHE A 192 16.83 -12.31 -48.47
N ALA A 193 16.64 -11.06 -48.03
CA ALA A 193 15.33 -10.46 -47.80
C ALA A 193 14.74 -9.85 -49.09
N SER A 194 15.59 -9.32 -49.97
CA SER A 194 15.18 -8.65 -51.23
C SER A 194 14.84 -9.59 -52.39
N VAL A 195 14.83 -10.91 -52.21
CA VAL A 195 14.55 -11.87 -53.31
C VAL A 195 13.10 -11.72 -53.78
N GLN A 196 12.95 -11.36 -55.04
CA GLN A 196 11.71 -10.89 -55.65
C GLN A 196 10.64 -11.99 -55.74
N SER A 197 9.44 -11.73 -55.23
CA SER A 197 8.23 -12.50 -55.54
C SER A 197 7.25 -11.61 -56.32
N GLN A 198 7.10 -11.88 -57.61
CA GLN A 198 6.39 -11.00 -58.56
C GLN A 198 4.85 -11.16 -58.51
N ALA A 199 4.34 -11.93 -57.55
CA ALA A 199 2.91 -12.20 -57.38
C ALA A 199 2.18 -10.95 -56.87
N ARG A 200 1.62 -10.18 -57.80
CA ARG A 200 0.78 -8.99 -57.56
C ARG A 200 -0.54 -9.40 -56.90
N ALA A 201 -0.51 -9.62 -55.58
CA ALA A 201 -1.65 -10.08 -54.79
C ALA A 201 -2.87 -9.15 -54.99
N ARG A 202 -3.90 -9.65 -55.67
CA ARG A 202 -5.14 -8.90 -55.91
C ARG A 202 -5.83 -8.61 -54.59
N GLY A 203 -6.22 -7.35 -54.39
CA GLY A 203 -6.59 -6.79 -53.10
C GLY A 203 -7.64 -7.60 -52.34
N HIS A 204 -7.19 -8.31 -51.30
CA HIS A 204 -8.03 -8.70 -50.18
C HIS A 204 -7.64 -7.80 -49.02
N ALA A 205 -8.61 -7.09 -48.44
CA ALA A 205 -8.37 -6.36 -47.20
C ALA A 205 -7.95 -7.36 -46.11
N LEU A 206 -6.88 -7.06 -45.38
CA LEU A 206 -6.45 -7.90 -44.26
C LEU A 206 -7.60 -8.03 -43.26
N PRO A 207 -7.93 -9.25 -42.78
CA PRO A 207 -9.03 -9.44 -41.84
C PRO A 207 -8.65 -8.78 -40.51
N TRP A 208 -9.15 -7.55 -40.31
CA TRP A 208 -8.69 -6.67 -39.24
C TRP A 208 -8.93 -7.24 -37.84
N ARG A 209 -10.01 -8.01 -37.64
CA ARG A 209 -10.34 -8.65 -36.36
C ARG A 209 -9.23 -9.62 -35.90
N PRO A 210 -8.81 -10.64 -36.68
CA PRO A 210 -7.60 -11.42 -36.40
C PRO A 210 -6.34 -10.58 -36.16
N VAL A 211 -6.07 -9.54 -36.95
CA VAL A 211 -4.87 -8.70 -36.79
C VAL A 211 -4.88 -7.98 -35.44
N VAL A 212 -6.00 -7.33 -35.09
CA VAL A 212 -6.17 -6.65 -33.80
C VAL A 212 -6.13 -7.64 -32.64
N ALA A 213 -6.74 -8.84 -32.78
CA ALA A 213 -6.69 -9.88 -31.75
C ALA A 213 -5.26 -10.36 -31.49
N ILE A 214 -4.44 -10.56 -32.53
CA ILE A 214 -3.01 -10.89 -32.39
C ILE A 214 -2.28 -9.75 -31.68
N TRP A 215 -2.47 -8.49 -32.10
CA TRP A 215 -1.86 -7.33 -31.45
C TRP A 215 -2.22 -7.20 -29.97
N VAL A 216 -3.49 -7.39 -29.60
CA VAL A 216 -3.96 -7.34 -28.20
C VAL A 216 -3.35 -8.48 -27.38
N VAL A 217 -3.33 -9.72 -27.90
CA VAL A 217 -2.71 -10.85 -27.20
C VAL A 217 -1.20 -10.64 -27.04
N THR A 218 -0.51 -10.15 -28.06
CA THR A 218 0.92 -9.80 -27.97
C THR A 218 1.17 -8.71 -26.93
N ALA A 219 0.39 -7.63 -26.94
CA ALA A 219 0.51 -6.55 -25.95
C ALA A 219 0.27 -7.03 -24.51
N LEU A 220 -0.73 -7.89 -24.30
CA LEU A 220 -0.99 -8.48 -22.97
C LEU A 220 0.16 -9.39 -22.50
N VAL A 221 0.70 -10.26 -23.38
CA VAL A 221 1.81 -11.15 -23.04
C VAL A 221 3.09 -10.37 -22.70
N TYR A 222 3.47 -9.40 -23.53
CA TYR A 222 4.65 -8.57 -23.26
C TYR A 222 4.43 -7.61 -22.07
N GLY A 223 3.21 -7.13 -21.85
CA GLY A 223 2.84 -6.34 -20.67
C GLY A 223 3.04 -7.12 -19.37
N VAL A 224 2.57 -8.38 -19.31
CA VAL A 224 2.80 -9.27 -18.16
C VAL A 224 4.29 -9.53 -17.95
N GLN A 225 5.07 -9.79 -19.00
CA GLN A 225 6.51 -9.98 -18.90
C GLN A 225 7.26 -8.74 -18.39
N ALA A 226 6.88 -7.54 -18.86
CA ALA A 226 7.44 -6.29 -18.36
C ALA A 226 7.08 -6.03 -16.87
N SER A 227 5.84 -6.33 -16.46
CA SER A 227 5.43 -6.25 -15.06
C SER A 227 6.17 -7.22 -14.14
N GLN A 228 6.45 -8.45 -14.61
CA GLN A 228 7.26 -9.42 -13.87
C GLN A 228 8.67 -8.90 -13.56
N TRP A 229 9.31 -8.23 -14.52
CA TRP A 229 10.62 -7.60 -14.32
C TRP A 229 10.61 -6.52 -13.24
N ALA A 230 9.67 -5.57 -13.32
CA ALA A 230 9.55 -4.48 -12.35
C ALA A 230 9.27 -5.00 -10.92
N ILE A 231 8.39 -6.00 -10.80
CA ILE A 231 8.07 -6.64 -9.51
C ILE A 231 9.28 -7.41 -8.96
N ALA A 232 10.02 -8.14 -9.81
CA ALA A 232 11.16 -8.94 -9.37
C ALA A 232 12.31 -8.10 -8.80
N GLY A 233 12.58 -6.92 -9.36
CA GLY A 233 13.56 -5.97 -8.81
C GLY A 233 13.20 -5.53 -7.38
N PHE A 234 11.99 -5.00 -7.22
CA PHE A 234 11.44 -4.55 -5.94
C PHE A 234 11.38 -5.66 -4.88
N VAL A 235 10.95 -6.86 -5.28
CA VAL A 235 10.85 -8.04 -4.40
C VAL A 235 12.24 -8.59 -4.02
N GLY A 236 13.24 -8.47 -4.90
CA GLY A 236 14.63 -8.80 -4.61
C GLY A 236 15.27 -7.85 -3.60
N ALA A 237 15.07 -6.54 -3.77
CA ALA A 237 15.58 -5.53 -2.84
C ALA A 237 14.96 -5.70 -1.44
N ARG A 238 13.63 -5.95 -1.36
CA ARG A 238 12.93 -6.30 -0.12
C ARG A 238 13.33 -7.66 0.48
N ALA A 239 14.07 -8.49 -0.25
CA ALA A 239 14.66 -9.74 0.25
C ALA A 239 16.12 -9.57 0.71
N GLY A 240 16.66 -8.35 0.74
CA GLY A 240 18.04 -8.06 1.12
C GLY A 240 19.08 -8.42 0.06
N LEU A 241 18.65 -8.71 -1.18
CA LEU A 241 19.57 -8.97 -2.29
C LEU A 241 20.14 -7.65 -2.83
N SER A 242 21.43 -7.62 -3.14
CA SER A 242 22.04 -6.45 -3.78
C SER A 242 21.49 -6.24 -5.20
N PRO A 243 21.43 -5.01 -5.74
CA PRO A 243 21.04 -4.76 -7.13
C PRO A 243 21.85 -5.60 -8.13
N THR A 244 23.14 -5.82 -7.87
CA THR A 244 24.00 -6.70 -8.66
C THR A 244 23.54 -8.16 -8.62
N THR A 245 23.19 -8.68 -7.43
CA THR A 245 22.66 -10.04 -7.25
C THR A 245 21.32 -10.23 -7.95
N ILE A 246 20.44 -9.22 -7.87
CA ILE A 246 19.15 -9.19 -8.56
C ILE A 246 19.36 -9.20 -10.07
N GLY A 247 20.26 -8.36 -10.58
CA GLY A 247 20.67 -8.33 -11.98
C GLY A 247 21.18 -9.68 -12.48
N VAL A 248 22.02 -10.38 -11.69
CA VAL A 248 22.53 -11.73 -12.00
C VAL A 248 21.42 -12.79 -12.00
N LEU A 249 20.44 -12.73 -11.08
CA LEU A 249 19.33 -13.68 -11.07
C LEU A 249 18.37 -13.49 -12.25
N LEU A 250 18.06 -12.24 -12.60
CA LEU A 250 17.25 -11.90 -13.78
C LEU A 250 17.98 -12.23 -15.10
N SER A 251 19.30 -12.05 -15.11
CA SER A 251 20.21 -12.47 -16.16
C SER A 251 20.15 -13.99 -16.41
N VAL A 252 20.26 -14.80 -15.34
CA VAL A 252 20.13 -16.27 -15.44
C VAL A 252 18.72 -16.68 -15.87
N SER A 253 17.67 -16.02 -15.37
CA SER A 253 16.29 -16.26 -15.80
C SER A 253 16.12 -15.99 -17.31
N SER A 254 16.74 -14.93 -17.82
CA SER A 254 16.72 -14.58 -19.25
C SER A 254 17.47 -15.62 -20.10
N LEU A 255 18.64 -16.08 -19.63
CA LEU A 255 19.41 -17.15 -20.28
C LEU A 255 18.60 -18.46 -20.38
N LEU A 256 17.90 -18.83 -19.30
CA LEU A 256 17.01 -19.99 -19.27
C LEU A 256 15.81 -19.82 -20.21
N GLY A 257 15.30 -18.60 -20.38
CA GLY A 257 14.25 -18.28 -21.37
C GLY A 257 14.64 -18.67 -22.80
N PHE A 258 15.90 -18.46 -23.19
CA PHE A 258 16.40 -18.86 -24.52
C PHE A 258 16.49 -20.38 -24.72
N VAL A 259 16.61 -21.18 -23.65
CA VAL A 259 16.51 -22.66 -23.74
C VAL A 259 15.12 -23.08 -24.24
N GLY A 260 14.08 -22.30 -23.93
CA GLY A 260 12.74 -22.49 -24.49
C GLY A 260 12.67 -22.40 -26.03
N ALA A 261 13.60 -21.69 -26.67
CA ALA A 261 13.69 -21.61 -28.14
C ALA A 261 14.25 -22.89 -28.79
N ALA A 262 14.90 -23.78 -28.02
CA ALA A 262 15.39 -25.06 -28.53
C ALA A 262 14.23 -25.97 -28.98
N ILE A 263 13.08 -25.92 -28.30
CA ILE A 263 11.89 -26.73 -28.60
C ILE A 263 11.34 -26.46 -30.02
N PRO A 264 10.98 -25.22 -30.42
CA PRO A 264 10.54 -24.93 -31.79
C PRO A 264 11.66 -25.11 -32.83
N SER A 265 12.95 -25.02 -32.45
CA SER A 265 14.07 -25.24 -33.39
C SER A 265 14.16 -26.68 -33.93
N HIS A 266 13.50 -27.64 -33.27
CA HIS A 266 13.51 -29.06 -33.64
C HIS A 266 12.36 -29.40 -34.63
N PRO A 267 12.61 -30.12 -35.76
CA PRO A 267 11.59 -30.38 -36.80
C PRO A 267 10.31 -31.07 -36.31
N ALA A 268 10.41 -31.95 -35.30
CA ALA A 268 9.26 -32.69 -34.79
C ALA A 268 8.25 -31.84 -33.99
N SER A 269 8.60 -30.61 -33.63
CA SER A 269 7.76 -29.70 -32.83
C SER A 269 6.48 -29.27 -33.55
N HIS A 270 6.52 -29.08 -34.88
CA HIS A 270 5.37 -28.59 -35.65
C HIS A 270 4.09 -29.43 -35.47
N LYS A 271 4.21 -30.75 -35.30
CA LYS A 271 3.06 -31.65 -35.05
C LYS A 271 2.37 -31.40 -33.70
N HIS A 272 3.07 -30.83 -32.73
CA HIS A 272 2.62 -30.67 -31.34
C HIS A 272 2.51 -29.21 -30.90
N ARG A 273 2.61 -28.25 -31.83
CA ARG A 273 2.71 -26.79 -31.56
C ARG A 273 1.73 -26.26 -30.50
N LEU A 274 0.46 -26.69 -30.54
CA LEU A 274 -0.58 -26.21 -29.63
C LEU A 274 -0.35 -26.74 -28.21
N VAL A 275 0.02 -28.01 -28.08
CA VAL A 275 0.32 -28.67 -26.80
C VAL A 275 1.56 -28.03 -26.16
N LEU A 276 2.57 -27.71 -26.97
CA LEU A 276 3.80 -27.05 -26.50
C LEU A 276 3.54 -25.62 -26.00
N ILE A 277 2.68 -24.85 -26.68
CA ILE A 277 2.26 -23.51 -26.23
C ILE A 277 1.49 -23.60 -24.91
N TRP A 278 0.50 -24.50 -24.81
CA TRP A 278 -0.26 -24.70 -23.56
C TRP A 278 0.62 -25.20 -22.41
N ALA A 279 1.55 -26.13 -22.66
CA ALA A 279 2.49 -26.61 -21.65
C ALA A 279 3.41 -25.48 -21.14
N ALA A 280 3.92 -24.62 -22.03
CA ALA A 280 4.72 -23.46 -21.63
C ALA A 280 3.91 -22.44 -20.82
N GLN A 281 2.65 -22.17 -21.20
CA GLN A 281 1.75 -21.29 -20.44
C GLN A 281 1.41 -21.88 -19.07
N LEU A 282 1.11 -23.18 -18.98
CA LEU A 282 0.84 -23.86 -17.71
C LEU A 282 2.07 -23.91 -16.80
N ALA A 283 3.27 -24.09 -17.36
CA ALA A 283 4.53 -24.00 -16.60
C ALA A 283 4.79 -22.57 -16.08
N MET A 284 4.45 -21.54 -16.86
CA MET A 284 4.55 -20.13 -16.43
C MET A 284 3.52 -19.78 -15.35
N VAL A 285 2.26 -20.23 -15.48
CA VAL A 285 1.24 -20.08 -14.42
C VAL A 285 1.69 -20.82 -13.16
N GLY A 286 2.16 -22.06 -13.30
CA GLY A 286 2.66 -22.88 -12.18
C GLY A 286 3.87 -22.26 -11.47
N SER A 287 4.78 -21.60 -12.19
CA SER A 287 5.94 -20.92 -11.57
C SER A 287 5.55 -19.62 -10.86
N ILE A 288 4.57 -18.87 -11.38
CA ILE A 288 3.96 -17.70 -10.71
C ILE A 288 3.23 -18.13 -9.43
N GLU A 289 2.34 -19.11 -9.52
CA GLU A 289 1.61 -19.70 -8.38
C GLU A 289 2.58 -20.26 -7.33
N TRP A 290 3.64 -20.96 -7.75
CA TRP A 290 4.66 -21.44 -6.82
C TRP A 290 5.46 -20.32 -6.16
N PHE A 291 5.82 -19.26 -6.89
CA PHE A 291 6.57 -18.12 -6.34
C PHE A 291 5.78 -17.36 -5.28
N PHE A 292 4.50 -17.07 -5.53
CA PHE A 292 3.64 -16.39 -4.56
C PHE A 292 3.15 -17.35 -3.45
N GLY A 293 2.85 -18.61 -3.79
CA GLY A 293 2.44 -19.66 -2.85
C GLY A 293 3.53 -20.06 -1.86
N ALA A 294 4.79 -20.16 -2.28
CA ALA A 294 5.91 -20.51 -1.40
C ALA A 294 6.14 -19.47 -0.29
N ARG A 295 5.76 -18.20 -0.50
CA ARG A 295 5.80 -17.18 0.55
C ARG A 295 4.81 -17.43 1.69
N ARG A 296 3.71 -18.17 1.47
CA ARG A 296 2.80 -18.62 2.56
C ARG A 296 3.47 -19.55 3.57
N GLN A 297 4.63 -20.15 3.26
CA GLN A 297 5.32 -21.11 4.14
C GLN A 297 6.66 -20.64 4.71
N ARG A 298 7.13 -19.42 4.39
CA ARG A 298 8.48 -18.95 4.79
C ARG A 298 8.55 -17.62 5.53
N VAL A 299 7.41 -17.04 5.94
CA VAL A 299 7.38 -15.87 6.85
C VAL A 299 7.35 -16.33 8.32
N LEU A 300 8.41 -17.02 8.73
CA LEU A 300 8.71 -17.31 10.14
C LEU A 300 10.20 -17.02 10.39
N PRO A 301 10.54 -16.00 11.20
CA PRO A 301 11.92 -15.70 11.58
C PRO A 301 12.63 -16.89 12.22
N GLU A 302 13.96 -16.93 12.14
CA GLU A 302 14.73 -18.07 12.65
C GLU A 302 14.66 -18.21 14.17
N SER A 303 14.43 -17.12 14.90
CA SER A 303 14.11 -17.12 16.33
C SER A 303 12.88 -17.98 16.65
N VAL A 304 11.80 -17.86 15.88
CA VAL A 304 10.57 -18.66 16.07
C VAL A 304 10.82 -20.12 15.71
N ARG A 305 11.63 -20.40 14.68
CA ARG A 305 12.05 -21.78 14.34
C ARG A 305 12.97 -22.41 15.40
N ALA A 306 13.78 -21.63 16.11
CA ALA A 306 14.55 -22.11 17.25
C ALA A 306 13.63 -22.48 18.42
N GLN A 307 12.68 -21.61 18.79
CA GLN A 307 11.67 -21.89 19.82
C GLN A 307 10.80 -23.11 19.47
N GLN A 308 10.39 -23.25 18.21
CA GLN A 308 9.59 -24.40 17.77
C GLN A 308 10.35 -25.74 17.83
N ARG A 309 11.68 -25.77 17.63
CA ARG A 309 12.47 -26.99 17.88
C ARG A 309 12.48 -27.35 19.37
N VAL A 310 12.78 -26.38 20.23
CA VAL A 310 12.79 -26.55 21.70
C VAL A 310 11.41 -26.98 22.25
N LEU A 311 10.31 -26.58 21.61
CA LEU A 311 8.96 -27.04 21.95
C LEU A 311 8.66 -28.45 21.41
N ARG A 312 9.17 -28.83 20.23
CA ARG A 312 8.94 -30.15 19.63
C ARG A 312 9.70 -31.25 20.38
N ASP A 313 10.92 -30.96 20.83
CA ASP A 313 11.75 -31.88 21.61
C ASP A 313 11.25 -32.06 23.07
N ARG A 314 10.26 -31.26 23.50
CA ARG A 314 9.56 -31.40 24.79
C ARG A 314 8.24 -32.19 24.71
N ALA A 315 7.85 -32.65 23.52
CA ALA A 315 6.56 -33.32 23.29
C ALA A 315 6.68 -34.86 23.28
N VAL A 316 7.31 -35.45 24.31
CA VAL A 316 7.33 -36.91 24.55
C VAL A 316 6.73 -37.19 25.93
N PRO A 317 5.67 -38.03 26.04
CA PRO A 317 4.93 -38.19 27.29
C PRO A 317 5.64 -39.11 28.28
N HIS A 318 5.78 -38.66 29.54
CA HIS A 318 6.19 -39.53 30.65
C HIS A 318 5.15 -40.64 30.91
N ARG A 319 5.64 -41.88 31.06
CA ARG A 319 4.93 -42.93 31.81
C ARG A 319 5.79 -43.41 32.97
N HIS A 320 5.16 -43.41 34.15
CA HIS A 320 5.46 -44.18 35.36
C HIS A 320 6.88 -44.24 35.98
N ALA A 321 6.89 -43.89 37.27
CA ALA A 321 7.43 -44.68 38.39
C ALA A 321 8.89 -44.49 38.88
N VAL A 322 8.94 -44.02 40.15
CA VAL A 322 9.68 -44.63 41.28
C VAL A 322 11.12 -44.14 41.63
N GLN A 323 11.23 -43.73 42.91
CA GLN A 323 12.39 -43.65 43.82
C GLN A 323 13.43 -42.49 43.78
N ARG A 324 13.60 -41.93 45.00
CA ARG A 324 14.84 -41.47 45.69
C ARG A 324 15.61 -40.21 45.22
N ARG A 325 15.42 -39.14 46.02
CA ARG A 325 16.49 -38.22 46.51
C ARG A 325 17.55 -39.00 47.36
N PRO A 326 18.75 -38.46 47.75
CA PRO A 326 19.16 -37.04 47.80
C PRO A 326 20.62 -36.70 47.38
N GLY A 327 21.00 -35.41 47.48
CA GLY A 327 22.39 -34.88 47.47
C GLY A 327 22.53 -33.64 46.57
N ARG A 328 22.80 -32.39 46.98
CA ARG A 328 23.75 -31.69 47.91
C ARG A 328 25.10 -31.27 47.28
N LEU A 329 25.32 -29.94 47.27
CA LEU A 329 26.57 -29.18 47.53
C LEU A 329 27.69 -29.04 46.46
N ALA A 330 27.63 -27.90 45.73
CA ALA A 330 28.55 -26.75 45.84
C ALA A 330 30.00 -26.75 45.24
N ARG A 331 30.58 -25.53 45.21
CA ARG A 331 31.99 -25.09 44.91
C ARG A 331 32.32 -24.97 43.40
N ARG A 332 32.81 -23.79 42.93
CA ARG A 332 34.19 -23.21 42.86
C ARG A 332 35.10 -23.94 41.84
N ALA A 333 36.09 -23.33 41.15
CA ALA A 333 36.44 -21.92 40.84
C ALA A 333 37.67 -21.92 39.87
N HIS A 334 38.18 -20.73 39.47
CA HIS A 334 39.40 -20.47 38.68
C HIS A 334 39.38 -20.91 37.20
N ALA A 335 40.12 -20.37 36.21
CA ALA A 335 41.01 -19.20 36.01
C ALA A 335 42.44 -19.52 35.52
N GLY A 336 42.87 -18.77 34.49
CA GLY A 336 44.22 -18.77 33.88
C GLY A 336 44.20 -19.12 32.38
N ARG A 337 45.15 -18.74 31.51
CA ARG A 337 46.14 -17.64 31.41
C ARG A 337 47.12 -18.05 30.28
N HIS A 338 47.28 -17.28 29.19
CA HIS A 338 48.45 -17.26 28.28
C HIS A 338 48.35 -16.02 27.35
N VAL A 339 49.35 -15.20 26.95
CA VAL A 339 50.83 -15.14 27.08
C VAL A 339 51.60 -15.96 26.01
N LEU A 340 52.22 -15.43 24.94
CA LEU A 340 52.31 -14.07 24.35
C LEU A 340 51.96 -14.17 22.82
N ARG A 341 52.59 -13.61 21.77
CA ARG A 341 53.74 -12.68 21.51
C ARG A 341 53.66 -12.09 20.09
N GLY A 342 54.04 -10.83 19.86
CA GLY A 342 54.19 -10.25 18.50
C GLY A 342 54.43 -8.74 18.47
N ARG A 343 55.46 -8.26 17.76
CA ARG A 343 55.79 -6.83 17.55
C ARG A 343 56.24 -6.62 16.10
N HIS A 344 55.95 -5.46 15.52
CA HIS A 344 56.97 -4.66 14.81
C HIS A 344 56.59 -3.16 14.88
N ARG A 345 57.56 -2.27 14.62
CA ARG A 345 57.41 -0.80 14.69
C ARG A 345 57.57 -0.22 13.28
N HIS A 346 57.05 0.99 13.02
CA HIS A 346 57.87 2.01 12.32
C HIS A 346 57.52 3.45 12.77
N ARG A 347 58.37 4.41 12.34
CA ARG A 347 58.68 5.71 12.97
C ARG A 347 57.55 6.77 12.99
N ALA A 348 57.80 7.85 13.75
CA ALA A 348 56.93 9.00 13.97
C ALA A 348 57.49 10.31 13.37
N VAL A 349 56.67 11.37 13.34
CA VAL A 349 57.08 12.78 13.13
C VAL A 349 56.52 13.63 14.29
N ARG A 350 57.26 14.68 14.70
CA ARG A 350 56.92 15.60 15.81
C ARG A 350 56.57 17.01 15.30
N ARG A 351 55.61 17.69 15.96
CA ARG A 351 55.66 19.09 16.47
C ARG A 351 54.37 19.35 17.27
N ALA A 352 54.45 19.64 18.57
CA ALA A 352 54.53 20.97 19.18
C ALA A 352 53.21 21.78 19.02
N ALA A 353 52.30 22.00 19.98
CA ALA A 353 52.28 22.14 21.46
C ALA A 353 52.32 23.60 21.99
N ARG A 354 51.20 24.08 22.58
CA ARG A 354 51.14 25.06 23.69
C ARG A 354 49.71 25.24 24.26
N PRO A 355 49.52 25.28 25.60
CA PRO A 355 48.27 25.69 26.25
C PRO A 355 48.42 26.84 27.26
N LEU A 356 47.37 27.67 27.43
CA LEU A 356 47.19 28.69 28.49
C LEU A 356 45.69 28.69 28.87
N ARG A 357 45.21 28.40 30.09
CA ARG A 357 45.38 28.99 31.45
C ARG A 357 44.53 30.25 31.75
N ARG A 358 43.38 30.00 32.40
CA ARG A 358 42.78 30.69 33.58
C ARG A 358 42.96 32.22 33.76
N HIS A 359 41.83 32.93 33.91
CA HIS A 359 41.49 33.94 34.95
C HIS A 359 39.97 34.24 34.83
N ALA A 360 39.22 34.85 35.76
CA ALA A 360 39.22 34.81 37.24
C ALA A 360 37.86 35.30 37.80
N ARG A 361 37.68 35.27 39.14
CA ARG A 361 36.54 35.83 39.90
C ARG A 361 36.39 37.37 39.65
N ARG A 362 35.29 38.09 39.97
CA ARG A 362 34.50 38.05 41.23
C ARG A 362 33.24 38.95 41.17
N ALA A 363 32.17 38.52 41.87
CA ALA A 363 31.12 39.28 42.58
C ALA A 363 30.47 40.58 42.02
N ARG A 364 29.13 40.62 42.09
CA ARG A 364 28.37 41.59 42.92
C ARG A 364 27.04 41.00 43.39
N ALA A 365 26.53 41.47 44.52
CA ALA A 365 25.23 41.08 45.09
C ALA A 365 24.65 42.24 45.90
N VAL A 366 23.33 42.47 45.82
CA VAL A 366 22.60 43.43 46.65
C VAL A 366 21.23 42.86 47.07
N ARG A 367 20.88 43.18 48.32
CA ARG A 367 19.61 43.03 49.06
C ARG A 367 18.33 43.28 48.22
N GLY A 368 17.14 42.77 48.54
CA GLY A 368 16.70 41.93 49.68
C GLY A 368 15.53 42.54 50.50
N ARG A 369 14.58 41.71 50.95
CA ARG A 369 13.87 41.66 52.26
C ARG A 369 12.71 40.64 52.11
N ALA A 370 12.61 39.57 52.91
CA ALA A 370 12.33 39.49 54.35
C ALA A 370 10.86 39.82 54.72
N GLY A 371 10.08 38.78 55.06
CA GLY A 371 8.69 38.89 55.51
C GLY A 371 8.22 37.62 56.24
N ARG A 372 8.49 37.52 57.55
CA ARG A 372 7.93 36.48 58.44
C ARG A 372 6.62 36.96 59.07
N ARG A 373 5.62 36.08 59.21
CA ARG A 373 4.74 36.00 60.39
C ARG A 373 4.04 34.64 60.47
N SER A 374 3.49 34.33 61.63
CA SER A 374 2.94 33.03 62.03
C SER A 374 1.94 33.22 63.19
N ILE A 375 1.22 32.15 63.59
CA ILE A 375 0.30 32.10 64.76
C ILE A 375 -1.02 32.88 64.47
N ARG A 376 -2.24 32.52 64.91
CA ARG A 376 -2.76 31.63 65.98
C ARG A 376 -4.03 30.86 65.52
N ALA A 377 -4.63 30.06 66.40
CA ALA A 377 -5.86 29.29 66.15
C ALA A 377 -7.00 29.61 67.13
N ALA A 378 -8.26 29.47 66.66
CA ALA A 378 -9.49 29.23 67.44
C ALA A 378 -10.47 28.49 66.50
N ARG A 379 -11.04 27.31 66.81
CA ARG A 379 -12.04 26.95 67.85
C ARG A 379 -13.44 27.58 67.65
N THR A 380 -14.33 26.81 67.02
CA THR A 380 -15.73 26.59 67.46
C THR A 380 -16.27 25.30 66.85
N ALA A 381 -17.12 24.59 67.58
CA ALA A 381 -17.94 23.46 67.12
C ALA A 381 -19.27 23.47 67.90
N PRO A 382 -20.33 22.83 67.39
CA PRO A 382 -20.85 21.69 68.16
C PRO A 382 -21.40 20.50 67.34
N ARG A 383 -21.64 19.42 68.10
CA ARG A 383 -22.50 18.24 67.91
C ARG A 383 -23.80 18.55 67.13
N GLY A 384 -24.48 17.64 66.41
CA GLY A 384 -24.44 16.16 66.30
C GLY A 384 -25.28 15.70 65.08
N ALA A 385 -25.80 14.47 64.93
CA ALA A 385 -26.04 13.36 65.88
C ALA A 385 -25.77 11.96 65.26
N ARG A 386 -26.34 10.88 65.82
CA ARG A 386 -25.90 9.48 65.63
C ARG A 386 -26.70 8.66 64.59
N ARG A 387 -26.01 7.61 64.07
CA ARG A 387 -26.57 6.43 63.37
C ARG A 387 -27.82 5.82 64.02
N ARG A 388 -28.68 5.21 63.19
CA ARG A 388 -29.43 3.98 63.50
C ARG A 388 -29.38 3.00 62.32
N GLY A 389 -29.16 1.73 62.61
CA GLY A 389 -29.67 0.58 61.82
C GLY A 389 -30.76 -0.11 62.66
N PRO A 390 -30.94 -1.47 62.64
CA PRO A 390 -30.18 -2.50 61.92
C PRO A 390 -31.07 -3.65 61.32
N ARG A 391 -30.48 -4.83 61.04
CA ARG A 391 -31.09 -6.18 60.86
C ARG A 391 -31.83 -6.50 59.53
N VAL A 392 -31.99 -7.77 59.10
CA VAL A 392 -31.15 -9.02 59.12
C VAL A 392 -31.84 -10.12 58.24
N ALA A 393 -31.14 -11.25 57.98
CA ALA A 393 -31.59 -12.46 57.24
C ALA A 393 -31.60 -12.33 55.70
N LEU A 394 -31.06 -13.23 54.85
CA LEU A 394 -30.51 -14.60 54.97
C LEU A 394 -31.51 -15.79 54.96
N THR A 395 -31.10 -16.91 54.34
CA THR A 395 -31.87 -18.14 53.98
C THR A 395 -32.97 -17.89 52.94
N ALA A 396 -33.22 -18.75 51.93
CA ALA A 396 -32.67 -20.07 51.55
C ALA A 396 -32.50 -20.14 50.00
N LEU A 397 -32.16 -21.24 49.29
CA LEU A 397 -31.94 -22.65 49.64
C LEU A 397 -30.72 -23.24 48.87
N ARG A 398 -30.90 -24.27 48.01
CA ARG A 398 -29.83 -25.10 47.40
C ARG A 398 -30.34 -25.90 46.18
N HIS A 399 -29.39 -26.36 45.33
CA HIS A 399 -29.43 -27.55 44.44
C HIS A 399 -30.36 -27.55 43.20
N ALA A 400 -30.09 -28.29 42.10
CA ALA A 400 -28.84 -28.91 41.61
C ALA A 400 -28.94 -29.45 40.15
N VAL A 401 -27.81 -29.41 39.41
CA VAL A 401 -27.24 -30.46 38.51
C VAL A 401 -28.11 -31.11 37.38
N ALA A 402 -27.86 -30.63 36.14
CA ALA A 402 -27.44 -31.35 34.91
C ALA A 402 -28.24 -32.50 34.23
N ALA A 403 -27.86 -32.74 32.95
CA ALA A 403 -28.23 -33.85 32.04
C ALA A 403 -29.67 -33.81 31.44
N THR A 404 -30.01 -34.41 30.28
CA THR A 404 -29.27 -35.31 29.35
C THR A 404 -29.72 -35.15 27.87
N HIS A 405 -29.16 -35.97 26.97
CA HIS A 405 -29.34 -36.05 25.51
C HIS A 405 -30.75 -36.43 24.95
N HIS A 406 -30.92 -36.12 23.65
CA HIS A 406 -31.52 -36.94 22.56
C HIS A 406 -33.03 -36.91 22.19
N GLU A 407 -33.23 -37.25 20.90
CA GLU A 407 -34.44 -37.64 20.14
C GLU A 407 -35.51 -36.54 19.87
N ILE A 408 -35.90 -36.23 18.63
CA ILE A 408 -36.54 -37.02 17.54
C ILE A 408 -38.05 -37.27 17.82
N GLY A 409 -38.90 -36.52 17.11
CA GLY A 409 -40.36 -36.68 17.12
C GLY A 409 -41.01 -36.06 15.88
N ARG A 410 -41.92 -36.78 15.20
CA ARG A 410 -42.60 -36.38 13.95
C ARG A 410 -44.04 -35.90 14.20
N ARG A 411 -44.63 -35.30 13.14
CA ARG A 411 -46.05 -34.93 12.94
C ARG A 411 -46.41 -33.57 13.56
N GLY A 412 -47.04 -32.60 12.88
CA GLY A 412 -47.40 -32.49 11.45
C GLY A 412 -48.90 -32.62 11.17
N LEU A 413 -49.53 -31.50 10.81
CA LEU A 413 -50.91 -31.37 10.28
C LEU A 413 -51.04 -30.01 9.56
N GLY A 414 -51.85 -29.94 8.50
CA GLY A 414 -52.39 -28.70 7.93
C GLY A 414 -53.92 -28.67 8.15
N PRO A 415 -54.76 -28.14 7.22
CA PRO A 415 -54.43 -27.41 5.98
C PRO A 415 -55.40 -26.25 5.57
N ARG A 416 -55.03 -25.47 4.53
CA ARG A 416 -55.92 -24.58 3.71
C ARG A 416 -56.48 -23.33 4.45
N LYS A 417 -56.99 -22.26 3.81
CA LYS A 417 -57.67 -22.06 2.50
C LYS A 417 -57.36 -20.69 1.82
N PHE A 418 -57.34 -20.69 0.47
CA PHE A 418 -57.81 -19.66 -0.51
C PHE A 418 -57.33 -18.19 -0.43
N GLY A 419 -57.21 -17.44 -1.55
CA GLY A 419 -57.38 -17.80 -2.97
C GLY A 419 -57.38 -16.59 -3.96
N PHE A 420 -57.65 -16.88 -5.25
CA PHE A 420 -57.83 -15.97 -6.43
C PHE A 420 -56.58 -15.36 -7.12
N LEU A 421 -56.54 -15.14 -8.46
CA LEU A 421 -57.03 -15.89 -9.65
C LEU A 421 -56.43 -15.28 -10.96
N GLN A 422 -56.70 -15.94 -12.11
CA GLN A 422 -56.31 -15.67 -13.51
C GLN A 422 -54.96 -16.30 -13.97
N SER A 423 -54.78 -17.04 -15.08
CA SER A 423 -55.57 -17.81 -16.09
C SER A 423 -54.93 -17.59 -17.48
N PHE A 424 -54.10 -18.53 -17.98
CA PHE A 424 -54.37 -19.45 -19.15
C PHE A 424 -54.28 -18.82 -20.56
N PRO A 425 -54.10 -19.58 -21.68
CA PRO A 425 -53.73 -21.00 -21.89
C PRO A 425 -52.33 -21.17 -22.58
N ALA A 426 -51.65 -22.32 -22.80
CA ALA A 426 -51.86 -23.79 -22.73
C ALA A 426 -51.93 -24.54 -24.09
N LEU A 427 -51.68 -25.88 -24.06
CA LEU A 427 -51.69 -26.93 -25.13
C LEU A 427 -50.36 -27.13 -25.95
N ARG A 428 -49.97 -28.30 -26.52
CA ARG A 428 -50.24 -29.77 -26.25
C ARG A 428 -49.30 -30.71 -27.08
N CYS A 429 -49.12 -31.98 -26.65
CA CYS A 429 -48.82 -33.21 -27.45
C CYS A 429 -47.42 -33.38 -28.13
N ARG A 430 -46.91 -34.57 -28.54
CA ARG A 430 -47.25 -36.04 -28.50
C ARG A 430 -45.90 -36.84 -28.67
N LEU A 431 -45.51 -37.90 -27.92
CA LEU A 431 -45.89 -39.34 -27.90
C LEU A 431 -45.32 -40.29 -29.02
N SER A 432 -44.21 -41.00 -28.69
CA SER A 432 -44.01 -42.50 -28.78
C SER A 432 -43.87 -43.24 -30.17
N PRO A 433 -43.58 -44.58 -30.26
CA PRO A 433 -42.32 -45.29 -29.86
C PRO A 433 -41.85 -46.56 -30.69
N VAL A 434 -40.61 -47.09 -30.44
CA VAL A 434 -40.02 -48.47 -30.72
C VAL A 434 -40.04 -49.10 -32.17
N PRO A 435 -39.44 -50.30 -32.48
CA PRO A 435 -38.42 -51.20 -31.84
C PRO A 435 -37.27 -51.73 -32.78
N CYS A 436 -36.52 -52.76 -32.31
CA CYS A 436 -35.60 -53.73 -33.01
C CYS A 436 -34.11 -53.33 -33.19
N ARG A 437 -33.11 -54.26 -33.14
CA ARG A 437 -33.06 -55.71 -32.79
C ARG A 437 -31.67 -56.10 -32.20
N ASN A 438 -31.51 -57.33 -31.69
CA ASN A 438 -30.36 -57.78 -30.87
C ASN A 438 -29.13 -58.28 -31.65
N ALA A 439 -27.95 -58.18 -31.01
CA ALA A 439 -26.80 -59.09 -31.13
C ALA A 439 -25.99 -59.07 -29.79
N GLU A 440 -25.20 -60.11 -29.50
CA GLU A 440 -24.65 -60.42 -28.17
C GLU A 440 -23.15 -60.00 -28.03
N CYS A 441 -22.50 -59.81 -26.86
CA CYS A 441 -22.26 -60.84 -25.82
C CYS A 441 -21.43 -60.29 -24.62
N ARG A 442 -21.66 -60.85 -23.41
CA ARG A 442 -20.81 -60.97 -22.18
C ARG A 442 -20.11 -59.75 -21.50
N MET A 443 -20.50 -59.55 -20.23
CA MET A 443 -19.68 -59.28 -19.00
C MET A 443 -18.67 -58.09 -19.01
N ASN A 444 -18.69 -57.12 -18.09
CA ASN A 444 -18.94 -57.22 -16.63
C ASN A 444 -19.45 -55.92 -15.96
N ARG A 445 -20.00 -56.05 -14.74
CA ARG A 445 -20.33 -55.00 -13.74
C ARG A 445 -19.91 -55.52 -12.35
N PRO A 446 -19.91 -54.72 -11.25
CA PRO A 446 -20.21 -53.29 -11.10
C PRO A 446 -19.08 -52.49 -10.41
N ASN A 447 -19.25 -51.16 -10.24
CA ASN A 447 -18.97 -50.45 -8.97
C ASN A 447 -19.48 -48.99 -8.97
N SER A 448 -20.80 -48.83 -9.11
CA SER A 448 -21.49 -47.55 -9.08
C SER A 448 -21.69 -47.03 -7.65
N ILE A 449 -20.70 -46.31 -7.10
CA ILE A 449 -20.83 -45.55 -5.84
C ILE A 449 -20.01 -44.25 -5.85
N ARG A 450 -18.85 -44.20 -6.52
CA ARG A 450 -17.93 -43.04 -6.46
C ARG A 450 -18.34 -41.81 -7.29
N ALA A 451 -19.34 -41.91 -8.17
CA ALA A 451 -19.74 -40.81 -9.05
C ALA A 451 -20.58 -39.72 -8.36
N THR A 452 -21.41 -40.09 -7.37
CA THR A 452 -22.46 -39.20 -6.85
C THR A 452 -21.94 -38.07 -5.97
N CYS A 453 -20.85 -38.28 -5.22
CA CYS A 453 -20.29 -37.25 -4.34
C CYS A 453 -19.65 -36.08 -5.10
N CYS A 454 -19.06 -36.34 -6.28
CA CYS A 454 -18.46 -35.28 -7.10
C CYS A 454 -19.51 -34.34 -7.70
N ALA A 455 -20.70 -34.85 -8.04
CA ALA A 455 -21.79 -34.05 -8.59
C ALA A 455 -22.33 -33.00 -7.60
N MET A 456 -22.41 -33.34 -6.30
CA MET A 456 -22.91 -32.43 -5.27
C MET A 456 -21.93 -31.29 -4.94
N MET A 457 -20.60 -31.51 -5.05
CA MET A 457 -19.62 -30.43 -4.81
C MET A 457 -19.57 -29.39 -5.94
N VAL A 458 -19.89 -29.76 -7.19
CA VAL A 458 -19.92 -28.81 -8.32
C VAL A 458 -21.14 -27.89 -8.28
N LEU A 459 -22.27 -28.35 -7.74
CA LEU A 459 -23.49 -27.54 -7.61
C LEU A 459 -23.37 -26.46 -6.52
N ALA A 460 -22.51 -26.66 -5.51
CA ALA A 460 -22.19 -25.63 -4.53
C ALA A 460 -21.42 -24.42 -5.13
N SER A 461 -20.79 -24.59 -6.30
CA SER A 461 -20.01 -23.53 -6.97
C SER A 461 -20.85 -22.57 -7.83
N ALA A 462 -22.16 -22.83 -8.01
CA ALA A 462 -23.03 -22.05 -8.91
C ALA A 462 -23.82 -20.93 -8.21
N GLY A 463 -23.64 -20.75 -6.89
CA GLY A 463 -24.54 -19.97 -6.02
C GLY A 463 -24.22 -18.49 -5.82
N ALA A 464 -23.16 -17.94 -6.41
CA ALA A 464 -22.80 -16.52 -6.25
C ALA A 464 -22.24 -15.93 -7.56
N ARG A 465 -23.09 -15.24 -8.33
CA ARG A 465 -22.64 -14.29 -9.36
C ARG A 465 -22.62 -12.87 -8.79
N ALA A 466 -21.87 -12.69 -7.71
CA ALA A 466 -21.56 -11.37 -7.19
C ALA A 466 -20.80 -10.58 -8.27
N GLN A 467 -21.28 -9.39 -8.62
CA GLN A 467 -20.45 -8.41 -9.32
C GLN A 467 -19.57 -7.73 -8.27
N SER A 468 -18.55 -8.44 -7.79
CA SER A 468 -17.58 -7.94 -6.80
C SER A 468 -16.86 -6.72 -7.37
N ASN A 469 -17.35 -5.53 -7.01
CA ASN A 469 -16.85 -4.26 -7.52
C ASN A 469 -15.66 -3.81 -6.68
N VAL A 470 -14.50 -3.60 -7.31
CA VAL A 470 -13.34 -2.95 -6.71
C VAL A 470 -13.22 -1.56 -7.29
N THR A 471 -13.39 -0.55 -6.44
CA THR A 471 -13.34 0.87 -6.81
C THR A 471 -12.04 1.48 -6.30
N LEU A 472 -11.21 1.94 -7.24
CA LEU A 472 -10.18 2.95 -6.98
C LEU A 472 -10.88 4.31 -6.81
N TYR A 473 -10.51 5.05 -5.76
CA TYR A 473 -11.02 6.40 -5.52
C TYR A 473 -9.98 7.23 -4.76
N GLY A 474 -10.21 8.53 -4.66
CA GLY A 474 -9.40 9.38 -3.80
C GLY A 474 -9.82 10.84 -3.79
N VAL A 475 -9.02 11.64 -3.11
CA VAL A 475 -9.10 13.11 -3.14
C VAL A 475 -7.70 13.69 -3.25
N ILE A 476 -7.56 14.70 -4.12
CA ILE A 476 -6.37 15.56 -4.17
C ILE A 476 -6.81 16.94 -3.72
N ASP A 477 -6.19 17.45 -2.65
CA ASP A 477 -6.47 18.76 -2.09
C ASP A 477 -5.16 19.54 -1.96
N ALA A 478 -5.05 20.65 -2.68
CA ALA A 478 -3.89 21.53 -2.62
C ALA A 478 -4.30 22.90 -2.07
N GLY A 479 -3.87 23.17 -0.83
CA GLY A 479 -4.10 24.44 -0.14
C GLY A 479 -2.80 25.18 0.16
N ILE A 480 -2.73 26.47 -0.18
CA ILE A 480 -1.66 27.37 0.22
C ILE A 480 -2.09 28.05 1.52
N ARG A 481 -1.32 27.85 2.60
CA ARG A 481 -1.56 28.46 3.91
C ARG A 481 -0.52 29.54 4.21
N TYR A 482 -0.98 30.65 4.76
CA TYR A 482 -0.19 31.68 5.43
C TYR A 482 -0.45 31.63 6.94
N GLU A 483 0.59 31.83 7.74
CA GLU A 483 0.52 31.83 9.22
C GLU A 483 1.39 32.94 9.80
N THR A 484 0.91 33.67 10.82
CA THR A 484 1.69 34.76 11.44
C THR A 484 2.84 34.29 12.33
N HIS A 485 2.71 33.10 12.91
CA HIS A 485 3.67 32.51 13.86
C HIS A 485 3.91 31.02 13.59
N GLY A 486 3.92 30.63 12.31
CA GLY A 486 4.23 29.26 11.89
C GLY A 486 5.66 28.86 12.26
N VAL A 487 5.91 27.56 12.37
CA VAL A 487 7.24 27.01 12.70
C VAL A 487 7.81 26.21 11.54
N SER A 488 9.12 26.34 11.36
CA SER A 488 9.95 25.46 10.53
C SER A 488 10.69 24.49 11.44
N TYR A 489 10.57 23.20 11.14
CA TYR A 489 11.19 22.12 11.92
C TYR A 489 12.50 21.66 11.30
N GLY A 490 13.45 21.25 12.15
CA GLY A 490 14.69 20.58 11.76
C GLY A 490 14.45 19.14 11.31
N ALA A 491 15.48 18.51 10.74
CA ALA A 491 15.45 17.10 10.35
C ALA A 491 15.34 16.11 11.53
N ASP A 492 15.46 16.63 12.76
CA ASP A 492 15.30 15.95 14.04
C ASP A 492 13.91 16.20 14.70
N GLY A 493 13.01 16.92 14.01
CA GLY A 493 11.70 17.29 14.54
C GLY A 493 11.72 18.44 15.54
N THR A 494 12.87 19.10 15.77
CA THR A 494 12.95 20.25 16.69
C THR A 494 12.52 21.57 16.02
N PRO A 495 11.94 22.55 16.75
CA PRO A 495 11.67 23.88 16.19
C PRO A 495 12.97 24.61 15.81
N ALA A 496 13.26 24.73 14.51
CA ALA A 496 14.45 25.39 14.00
C ALA A 496 14.27 26.91 13.84
N SER A 497 13.05 27.37 13.51
CA SER A 497 12.69 28.79 13.52
C SER A 497 11.18 29.01 13.62
N THR A 498 10.78 30.22 14.04
CA THR A 498 9.38 30.66 14.10
C THR A 498 9.24 32.06 13.49
N GLY A 499 8.09 32.33 12.86
CA GLY A 499 7.78 33.64 12.30
C GLY A 499 6.61 33.60 11.33
N ARG A 500 6.54 34.57 10.42
CA ARG A 500 5.59 34.53 9.30
C ARG A 500 5.98 33.40 8.34
N LYS A 501 5.03 32.54 8.00
CA LYS A 501 5.23 31.36 7.16
C LYS A 501 4.19 31.36 6.05
N MET A 502 4.60 30.98 4.84
CA MET A 502 3.69 30.73 3.72
C MET A 502 4.15 29.46 3.00
N SER A 503 3.27 28.49 2.86
CA SER A 503 3.61 27.16 2.34
C SER A 503 2.39 26.43 1.81
N MET A 504 2.57 25.58 0.79
CA MET A 504 1.53 24.63 0.39
C MET A 504 1.50 23.47 1.40
N ALA A 505 0.30 23.12 1.86
CA ALA A 505 0.06 22.17 2.94
C ALA A 505 0.50 20.74 2.59
N ASP A 506 1.24 20.10 3.50
CA ASP A 506 1.68 18.70 3.35
C ASP A 506 0.56 17.76 3.79
N GLY A 507 -0.09 17.12 2.81
CA GLY A 507 -1.29 16.32 3.02
C GLY A 507 -2.62 17.05 2.79
N GLY A 508 -2.61 18.27 2.24
CA GLY A 508 -3.82 18.98 1.79
C GLY A 508 -4.46 19.94 2.80
N GLY A 509 -5.42 20.76 2.34
CA GLY A 509 -5.88 21.94 3.08
C GLY A 509 -7.31 21.91 3.62
N LEU A 510 -8.32 21.61 2.78
CA LEU A 510 -9.71 21.41 3.25
C LEU A 510 -9.91 19.97 3.71
N THR A 511 -9.50 19.01 2.90
CA THR A 511 -9.46 17.57 3.26
C THR A 511 -8.03 17.03 3.28
N GLU A 512 -7.84 15.91 3.99
CA GLU A 512 -6.60 15.13 3.90
C GLU A 512 -6.48 14.52 2.48
N SER A 513 -5.34 14.65 1.80
CA SER A 513 -5.12 14.11 0.44
C SER A 513 -4.79 12.62 0.46
N TYR A 514 -5.53 11.83 -0.31
CA TYR A 514 -5.45 10.37 -0.29
C TYR A 514 -5.85 9.67 -1.59
N TRP A 515 -5.45 8.41 -1.69
CA TRP A 515 -6.02 7.43 -2.62
C TRP A 515 -6.31 6.12 -1.89
N GLY A 516 -7.31 5.37 -2.36
CA GLY A 516 -7.70 4.11 -1.75
C GLY A 516 -8.37 3.14 -2.69
N LEU A 517 -8.40 1.88 -2.26
CA LEU A 517 -9.12 0.78 -2.90
C LEU A 517 -10.15 0.26 -1.91
N LYS A 518 -11.42 0.27 -2.31
CA LYS A 518 -12.50 -0.40 -1.58
C LYS A 518 -13.22 -1.39 -2.47
N GLY A 519 -13.79 -2.42 -1.87
CA GLY A 519 -14.64 -3.36 -2.58
C GLY A 519 -15.74 -3.92 -1.70
N ASN A 520 -16.81 -4.36 -2.35
CA ASN A 520 -17.94 -5.05 -1.72
C ASN A 520 -18.34 -6.25 -2.58
N GLU A 521 -18.42 -7.41 -1.95
CA GLU A 521 -18.82 -8.70 -2.53
C GLU A 521 -20.11 -9.17 -1.86
N ASP A 522 -21.17 -9.34 -2.63
CA ASP A 522 -22.44 -9.88 -2.15
C ASP A 522 -22.30 -11.39 -1.89
N LEU A 523 -22.46 -11.80 -0.63
CA LEU A 523 -22.42 -13.21 -0.22
C LEU A 523 -23.81 -13.87 -0.28
N GLY A 524 -24.84 -13.11 -0.68
CA GLY A 524 -26.23 -13.53 -0.70
C GLY A 524 -26.94 -13.35 0.64
N GLY A 525 -28.27 -13.48 0.63
CA GLY A 525 -29.09 -13.43 1.85
C GLY A 525 -29.11 -12.08 2.59
N GLY A 526 -28.64 -10.99 1.96
CA GLY A 526 -28.49 -9.68 2.61
C GLY A 526 -27.21 -9.55 3.44
N LEU A 527 -26.20 -10.38 3.17
CA LEU A 527 -24.85 -10.29 3.75
C LEU A 527 -23.82 -9.98 2.65
N SER A 528 -22.92 -9.02 2.89
CA SER A 528 -21.77 -8.76 2.02
C SER A 528 -20.45 -8.78 2.79
N ALA A 529 -19.37 -9.14 2.10
CA ALA A 529 -18.01 -8.89 2.55
C ALA A 529 -17.51 -7.58 1.96
N GLN A 530 -16.78 -6.79 2.75
CA GLN A 530 -16.21 -5.51 2.34
C GLN A 530 -14.76 -5.37 2.77
N PHE A 531 -14.00 -4.56 2.02
CA PHE A 531 -12.69 -4.09 2.44
C PHE A 531 -12.51 -2.61 2.08
N ASN A 532 -11.67 -1.92 2.84
CA ASN A 532 -11.16 -0.60 2.48
C ASN A 532 -9.69 -0.46 2.88
N VAL A 533 -8.86 0.06 1.96
CA VAL A 533 -7.46 0.42 2.19
C VAL A 533 -7.14 1.80 1.61
N GLU A 534 -6.68 2.74 2.45
CA GLU A 534 -6.46 4.16 2.13
C GLU A 534 -5.05 4.63 2.53
N SER A 535 -4.32 5.24 1.58
CA SER A 535 -2.99 5.84 1.80
C SER A 535 -3.03 7.35 1.55
N HIS A 536 -2.48 8.14 2.47
CA HIS A 536 -2.39 9.59 2.35
C HIS A 536 -1.03 10.04 1.81
N PHE A 537 -1.01 11.16 1.10
CA PHE A 537 0.19 11.70 0.46
C PHE A 537 0.17 13.24 0.42
N GLY A 538 1.35 13.85 0.38
CA GLY A 538 1.52 15.29 0.24
C GLY A 538 1.53 15.71 -1.23
N PRO A 539 0.53 16.46 -1.74
CA PRO A 539 0.55 16.92 -3.14
C PRO A 539 1.59 18.02 -3.41
N ASN A 540 2.21 18.56 -2.37
CA ASN A 540 3.35 19.46 -2.42
C ASN A 540 4.72 18.75 -2.49
N SER A 541 4.78 17.47 -2.09
CA SER A 541 6.02 16.75 -1.80
C SER A 541 6.14 15.38 -2.48
N GLY A 542 5.03 14.81 -2.94
CA GLY A 542 4.93 13.43 -3.43
C GLY A 542 5.13 12.36 -2.33
N SER A 543 5.37 12.77 -1.08
CA SER A 543 5.70 11.88 0.03
C SER A 543 4.45 11.26 0.66
N ILE A 544 4.61 10.10 1.31
CA ILE A 544 3.58 9.57 2.22
C ILE A 544 3.42 10.53 3.40
N VAL A 545 2.18 10.87 3.71
CA VAL A 545 1.83 11.72 4.87
C VAL A 545 1.01 10.88 5.86
N PRO A 546 1.36 10.84 7.16
CA PRO A 546 2.56 11.43 7.77
C PRO A 546 3.87 10.77 7.32
N ALA A 547 4.96 11.54 7.33
CA ALA A 547 6.29 11.05 6.94
C ALA A 547 6.72 9.82 7.76
N GLY A 548 7.29 8.81 7.10
CA GLY A 548 7.71 7.55 7.72
C GLY A 548 6.58 6.55 8.00
N SER A 549 5.31 6.91 7.76
CA SER A 549 4.17 6.00 7.95
C SER A 549 4.20 4.81 6.98
N PRO A 550 3.67 3.64 7.37
CA PRO A 550 3.49 2.52 6.45
C PRO A 550 2.45 2.81 5.36
N ASN A 551 2.51 2.09 4.25
CA ASN A 551 1.42 2.10 3.26
C ASN A 551 0.10 1.68 3.91
N PHE A 552 -1.00 2.30 3.50
CA PHE A 552 -2.36 2.09 4.03
C PHE A 552 -2.51 2.41 5.54
N PHE A 553 -1.76 3.38 6.04
CA PHE A 553 -1.78 3.83 7.44
C PHE A 553 -3.14 4.42 7.91
N GLN A 554 -4.07 4.76 7.02
CA GLN A 554 -5.20 5.63 7.42
C GLN A 554 -6.49 4.84 7.61
N VAL A 555 -6.89 4.06 6.61
CA VAL A 555 -7.89 2.99 6.77
C VAL A 555 -7.30 1.72 6.16
N ALA A 556 -7.45 0.61 6.87
CA ALA A 556 -7.05 -0.73 6.42
C ALA A 556 -7.86 -1.78 7.18
N TYR A 557 -9.06 -2.12 6.69
CA TYR A 557 -9.92 -3.12 7.31
C TYR A 557 -10.53 -4.11 6.30
N VAL A 558 -10.98 -5.24 6.84
CA VAL A 558 -11.97 -6.14 6.22
C VAL A 558 -13.20 -6.19 7.13
N GLY A 559 -14.38 -6.48 6.58
CA GLY A 559 -15.60 -6.59 7.38
C GLY A 559 -16.72 -7.35 6.68
N LEU A 560 -17.78 -7.59 7.44
CA LEU A 560 -19.06 -8.13 6.99
C LEU A 560 -20.15 -7.09 7.28
N THR A 561 -21.02 -6.85 6.30
CA THR A 561 -22.18 -5.95 6.43
C THR A 561 -23.46 -6.75 6.15
N SER A 562 -24.44 -6.64 7.05
CA SER A 562 -25.73 -7.32 6.98
C SER A 562 -26.87 -6.31 6.99
N THR A 563 -27.86 -6.52 6.12
CA THR A 563 -29.08 -5.69 6.06
C THR A 563 -29.97 -5.78 7.30
N SER A 564 -29.73 -6.74 8.20
CA SER A 564 -30.50 -6.94 9.44
C SER A 564 -29.65 -6.98 10.72
N LEU A 565 -28.36 -7.30 10.63
CA LEU A 565 -27.45 -7.41 11.78
C LEU A 565 -26.39 -6.29 11.84
N GLY A 566 -26.46 -5.28 10.96
CA GLY A 566 -25.47 -4.21 10.93
C GLY A 566 -24.10 -4.68 10.39
N GLN A 567 -23.03 -4.03 10.82
CA GLN A 567 -21.69 -4.15 10.26
C GLN A 567 -20.68 -4.54 11.34
N LEU A 568 -19.80 -5.51 11.02
CA LEU A 568 -18.65 -5.90 11.83
C LEU A 568 -17.37 -5.73 10.99
N THR A 569 -16.42 -4.94 11.50
CA THR A 569 -15.15 -4.62 10.83
C THR A 569 -13.96 -4.93 11.72
N LEU A 570 -12.85 -5.32 11.09
CA LEU A 570 -11.61 -5.72 11.74
C LEU A 570 -10.42 -5.08 10.99
N GLY A 571 -9.62 -4.28 11.69
CA GLY A 571 -8.40 -3.67 11.13
C GLY A 571 -8.03 -2.33 11.76
N ARG A 572 -7.57 -1.39 10.92
CA ARG A 572 -7.30 0.00 11.30
C ARG A 572 -8.36 0.91 10.68
N GLN A 573 -9.04 1.69 11.51
CA GLN A 573 -10.18 2.51 11.10
C GLN A 573 -10.44 3.65 12.09
N TYR A 574 -11.44 4.49 11.78
CA TYR A 574 -11.85 5.60 12.64
C TYR A 574 -12.36 5.12 13.99
N ASN A 575 -11.98 5.84 15.05
CA ASN A 575 -12.40 5.54 16.41
C ASN A 575 -13.81 6.09 16.70
N VAL A 576 -14.45 5.51 17.72
CA VAL A 576 -15.82 5.82 18.12
C VAL A 576 -16.05 7.31 18.43
N PRO A 577 -15.15 8.05 19.11
CA PRO A 577 -15.27 9.50 19.25
C PRO A 577 -15.25 10.25 17.92
N PHE A 578 -14.41 9.85 16.97
CA PHE A 578 -14.35 10.44 15.63
C PHE A 578 -15.62 10.20 14.83
N GLU A 579 -16.07 8.94 14.71
CA GLU A 579 -17.31 8.60 13.99
C GLU A 579 -18.52 9.36 14.55
N MET A 580 -18.61 9.49 15.89
CA MET A 580 -19.66 10.26 16.55
C MET A 580 -19.66 11.75 16.15
N VAL A 581 -18.49 12.40 16.15
CA VAL A 581 -18.35 13.81 15.72
C VAL A 581 -18.73 13.96 14.24
N SER A 582 -18.20 13.06 13.38
CA SER A 582 -18.43 13.02 11.93
C SER A 582 -19.90 12.86 11.56
N LEU A 583 -20.67 12.10 12.35
CA LEU A 583 -22.09 11.86 12.08
C LEU A 583 -23.00 13.01 12.54
N THR A 584 -22.58 13.87 13.48
CA THR A 584 -23.55 14.73 14.19
C THR A 584 -23.18 16.19 14.47
N TYR A 585 -21.93 16.54 14.83
CA TYR A 585 -21.62 17.90 15.30
C TYR A 585 -20.25 18.49 14.92
N GLY A 586 -19.49 17.84 14.03
CA GLY A 586 -18.24 18.40 13.48
C GLY A 586 -18.41 19.81 12.90
N SER A 587 -17.35 20.62 12.98
CA SER A 587 -17.37 22.04 12.58
C SER A 587 -17.75 22.29 11.11
N ASN A 588 -17.49 21.32 10.24
CA ASN A 588 -17.70 21.45 8.80
C ASN A 588 -18.25 20.13 8.20
N LEU A 589 -19.39 19.65 8.70
CA LEU A 589 -20.11 18.47 8.13
C LEU A 589 -20.39 18.61 6.61
N TRP A 590 -20.41 19.84 6.08
CA TRP A 590 -20.57 20.15 4.66
C TRP A 590 -19.29 19.94 3.81
N ALA A 591 -18.12 19.80 4.45
CA ALA A 591 -16.84 19.66 3.76
C ALA A 591 -16.74 18.30 3.05
N GLY A 592 -16.83 17.19 3.77
CA GLY A 592 -16.87 15.85 3.18
C GLY A 592 -17.05 14.72 4.19
N PRO A 593 -17.44 13.51 3.73
CA PRO A 593 -17.83 12.40 4.61
C PRO A 593 -16.68 11.71 5.38
N GLN A 594 -15.44 12.18 5.25
CA GLN A 594 -14.27 11.69 5.98
C GLN A 594 -13.49 12.78 6.72
N ASP A 595 -13.80 14.05 6.45
CA ASP A 595 -13.21 15.22 7.09
C ASP A 595 -14.36 16.19 7.44
N PRO A 596 -14.99 16.03 8.62
CA PRO A 596 -16.11 16.88 9.08
C PRO A 596 -15.64 18.22 9.67
N TYR A 597 -14.46 18.69 9.27
CA TYR A 597 -13.72 19.84 9.78
C TYR A 597 -12.82 20.39 8.65
N PHE A 598 -12.04 21.44 8.91
CA PHE A 598 -11.02 21.91 7.97
C PHE A 598 -9.66 21.25 8.26
N ASN A 599 -9.01 20.62 7.27
CA ASN A 599 -7.81 19.80 7.55
C ASN A 599 -6.67 20.57 8.25
N LEU A 600 -6.44 21.84 7.87
CA LEU A 600 -5.40 22.68 8.50
C LEU A 600 -5.81 23.30 9.85
N PHE A 601 -7.10 23.32 10.18
CA PHE A 601 -7.62 23.91 11.41
C PHE A 601 -8.79 23.09 11.97
N LYS A 602 -8.44 22.09 12.78
CA LYS A 602 -9.35 21.10 13.37
C LYS A 602 -9.11 20.93 14.88
N PRO A 603 -9.44 21.93 15.71
CA PRO A 603 -9.22 21.88 17.15
C PRO A 603 -9.86 20.65 17.80
N GLU A 604 -11.07 20.28 17.39
CA GLU A 604 -11.83 19.16 17.96
C GLU A 604 -11.11 17.82 17.82
N GLN A 605 -10.38 17.56 16.72
CA GLN A 605 -9.67 16.29 16.53
C GLN A 605 -8.57 16.07 17.58
N THR A 606 -8.02 17.13 18.17
CA THR A 606 -7.04 17.04 19.28
C THR A 606 -7.64 16.48 20.57
N MET A 607 -8.97 16.48 20.69
CA MET A 607 -9.71 16.00 21.86
C MET A 607 -10.22 14.56 21.70
N LEU A 608 -10.03 13.91 20.54
CA LEU A 608 -10.62 12.60 20.21
C LEU A 608 -9.67 11.41 20.45
N ALA A 609 -8.48 11.66 21.02
CA ALA A 609 -7.38 10.71 21.18
C ALA A 609 -6.96 10.05 19.84
N ALA A 610 -6.51 10.92 18.92
CA ALA A 610 -6.41 10.66 17.47
C ALA A 610 -7.78 10.46 16.80
N ALA A 611 -7.77 10.24 15.48
CA ALA A 611 -8.96 9.89 14.71
C ALA A 611 -9.13 8.38 14.50
N ARG A 612 -8.05 7.62 14.54
CA ARG A 612 -7.94 6.27 13.97
C ARG A 612 -7.10 5.35 14.87
N THR A 613 -7.61 4.15 15.17
CA THR A 613 -6.95 3.17 16.06
C THR A 613 -6.64 1.88 15.28
N SER A 614 -5.49 1.27 15.55
CA SER A 614 -5.05 -0.02 15.01
C SER A 614 -5.72 -1.22 15.73
N ASN A 615 -5.61 -2.42 15.16
CA ASN A 615 -6.10 -3.69 15.74
C ASN A 615 -7.56 -3.67 16.23
N MET A 616 -8.38 -2.77 15.69
CA MET A 616 -9.74 -2.54 16.14
C MET A 616 -10.68 -3.62 15.60
N ILE A 617 -11.55 -4.09 16.47
CA ILE A 617 -12.80 -4.77 16.13
C ILE A 617 -13.91 -3.73 16.39
N GLN A 618 -14.68 -3.36 15.38
CA GLN A 618 -15.77 -2.40 15.51
C GLN A 618 -17.08 -3.00 15.00
N TYR A 619 -18.15 -2.82 15.77
CA TYR A 619 -19.51 -3.20 15.43
C TYR A 619 -20.39 -1.95 15.36
N GLY A 620 -21.10 -1.78 14.25
CA GLY A 620 -22.02 -0.68 14.01
C GLY A 620 -23.40 -1.20 13.60
N ALA A 621 -24.46 -0.67 14.21
CA ALA A 621 -25.84 -1.04 13.89
C ALA A 621 -26.72 0.20 13.75
N GLN A 622 -27.61 0.20 12.75
CA GLN A 622 -28.63 1.22 12.54
C GLN A 622 -30.02 0.62 12.74
N LEU A 623 -30.78 1.17 13.68
CA LEU A 623 -32.16 0.79 14.01
C LEU A 623 -33.07 1.98 13.67
N GLY A 624 -33.44 2.09 12.39
CA GLY A 624 -34.13 3.27 11.87
C GLY A 624 -33.24 4.50 11.97
N SER A 625 -33.66 5.50 12.75
CA SER A 625 -32.88 6.73 13.00
C SER A 625 -31.85 6.62 14.12
N LEU A 626 -31.79 5.49 14.84
CA LEU A 626 -30.84 5.26 15.93
C LEU A 626 -29.59 4.53 15.40
N TYR A 627 -28.41 5.10 15.62
CA TYR A 627 -27.12 4.47 15.34
C TYR A 627 -26.46 4.07 16.65
N LEU A 628 -25.89 2.87 16.67
CA LEU A 628 -25.10 2.33 17.77
C LEU A 628 -23.73 1.92 17.22
N LEU A 629 -22.67 2.34 17.90
CA LEU A 629 -21.29 1.95 17.59
C LEU A 629 -20.63 1.39 18.86
N ALA A 630 -19.89 0.31 18.72
CA ALA A 630 -19.03 -0.25 19.76
C ALA A 630 -17.68 -0.66 19.17
N GLN A 631 -16.59 -0.36 19.87
CA GLN A 631 -15.23 -0.76 19.47
C GLN A 631 -14.50 -1.46 20.61
N TYR A 632 -13.62 -2.39 20.25
CA TYR A 632 -12.58 -2.91 21.11
C TYR A 632 -11.29 -3.10 20.31
N SER A 633 -10.16 -2.63 20.83
CA SER A 633 -8.83 -2.76 20.23
C SER A 633 -7.90 -3.39 21.27
N PRO A 634 -7.44 -4.65 21.10
CA PRO A 634 -6.56 -5.32 22.06
C PRO A 634 -5.13 -4.74 22.01
N GLY A 635 -4.47 -4.56 23.16
CA GLY A 635 -3.09 -4.05 23.22
C GLY A 635 -2.07 -4.88 22.46
N GLY A 636 -2.13 -6.21 22.61
CA GLY A 636 -1.19 -7.16 21.98
C GLY A 636 -0.24 -7.85 22.95
N HIS A 637 -0.13 -7.34 24.19
CA HIS A 637 0.76 -7.84 25.23
C HIS A 637 0.53 -9.33 25.58
N ALA A 638 1.64 -10.09 25.64
CA ALA A 638 1.61 -11.51 26.00
C ALA A 638 1.25 -11.71 27.49
N GLY A 639 0.42 -12.71 27.78
CA GLY A 639 -0.11 -13.00 29.12
C GLY A 639 -1.58 -12.64 29.30
N GLY A 640 -2.08 -11.68 28.51
CA GLY A 640 -3.48 -11.23 28.54
C GLY A 640 -3.74 -10.16 29.60
N GLY A 641 -4.49 -9.12 29.23
CA GLY A 641 -4.80 -7.99 30.10
C GLY A 641 -5.44 -6.84 29.32
N VAL A 642 -5.68 -5.71 30.00
CA VAL A 642 -6.21 -4.48 29.39
C VAL A 642 -5.13 -3.50 28.94
N LEU A 643 -3.85 -3.75 29.24
CA LEU A 643 -2.72 -2.91 28.84
C LEU A 643 -2.75 -2.63 27.33
N GLY A 644 -2.40 -1.40 26.94
CA GLY A 644 -2.40 -0.90 25.55
C GLY A 644 -3.75 -0.93 24.82
N SER A 645 -4.83 -1.41 25.45
CA SER A 645 -6.11 -1.63 24.80
C SER A 645 -6.98 -0.37 24.75
N GLN A 646 -7.98 -0.37 23.87
CA GLN A 646 -9.04 0.64 23.85
C GLN A 646 -10.42 -0.01 23.83
N LEU A 647 -11.37 0.59 24.54
CA LEU A 647 -12.79 0.24 24.54
C LEU A 647 -13.60 1.51 24.29
N GLY A 648 -14.65 1.45 23.48
CA GLY A 648 -15.52 2.61 23.28
C GLY A 648 -16.91 2.25 22.80
N ALA A 649 -17.87 3.13 23.07
CA ALA A 649 -19.24 3.03 22.59
C ALA A 649 -19.81 4.42 22.28
N ALA A 650 -20.67 4.50 21.25
CA ALA A 650 -21.42 5.71 20.92
C ALA A 650 -22.86 5.38 20.54
N ILE A 651 -23.72 6.38 20.72
CA ILE A 651 -25.15 6.34 20.40
C ILE A 651 -25.53 7.67 19.75
N ALA A 652 -26.16 7.60 18.57
CA ALA A 652 -26.63 8.77 17.83
C ALA A 652 -28.07 8.60 17.39
N TYR A 653 -28.82 9.69 17.38
CA TYR A 653 -30.10 9.82 16.69
C TYR A 653 -29.89 10.76 15.49
N ALA A 654 -29.95 10.20 14.28
CA ALA A 654 -29.70 10.91 13.02
C ALA A 654 -30.72 10.47 11.95
N PRO A 655 -31.96 10.98 12.00
CA PRO A 655 -33.01 10.66 11.02
C PRO A 655 -32.70 11.17 9.61
N ASP A 656 -32.76 10.30 8.59
CA ASP A 656 -32.42 10.56 7.17
C ASP A 656 -33.02 11.83 6.54
N LYS A 657 -34.16 12.30 7.09
CA LYS A 657 -34.91 13.49 6.63
C LYS A 657 -35.31 14.42 7.78
N GLY A 658 -34.83 14.18 8.99
CA GLY A 658 -35.15 15.03 10.13
C GLY A 658 -34.27 16.29 10.15
N PRO A 659 -34.74 17.38 10.78
CA PRO A 659 -33.98 18.62 10.82
C PRO A 659 -32.81 18.56 11.82
N PHE A 660 -32.73 17.57 12.72
CA PHE A 660 -31.67 17.52 13.73
C PHE A 660 -30.98 16.15 13.81
N THR A 661 -29.72 16.19 14.23
CA THR A 661 -28.95 15.01 14.66
C THR A 661 -28.40 15.27 16.05
N VAL A 662 -28.22 14.22 16.86
CA VAL A 662 -27.67 14.34 18.22
C VAL A 662 -27.03 13.02 18.64
N GLY A 663 -26.00 13.05 19.48
CA GLY A 663 -25.49 11.83 20.12
C GLY A 663 -24.33 12.06 21.07
N ALA A 664 -23.84 10.95 21.61
CA ALA A 664 -22.76 10.92 22.58
C ALA A 664 -21.84 9.71 22.39
N SER A 665 -20.56 9.89 22.72
CA SER A 665 -19.50 8.89 22.66
C SER A 665 -18.72 8.82 23.97
N PHE A 666 -18.27 7.61 24.30
CA PHE A 666 -17.28 7.35 25.33
C PHE A 666 -16.20 6.43 24.75
N MET A 667 -14.95 6.72 25.08
CA MET A 667 -13.82 5.84 24.80
C MET A 667 -12.82 5.89 25.95
N ARG A 668 -12.34 4.72 26.38
CA ARG A 668 -11.22 4.56 27.31
C ARG A 668 -10.06 3.91 26.57
N SER A 669 -8.88 4.50 26.71
CA SER A 669 -7.60 3.84 26.45
C SER A 669 -6.96 3.48 27.79
N TRP A 670 -6.32 2.31 27.85
CA TRP A 670 -5.42 1.93 28.94
C TRP A 670 -3.97 2.10 28.49
N ASP A 671 -3.11 2.46 29.44
CA ASP A 671 -1.69 2.61 29.18
C ASP A 671 -1.01 1.27 28.81
N ASP A 672 0.12 1.37 28.13
CA ASP A 672 0.89 0.23 27.62
C ASP A 672 1.68 -0.51 28.72
N VAL A 673 2.11 0.22 29.76
CA VAL A 673 3.01 -0.29 30.82
C VAL A 673 2.33 -0.27 32.20
N THR A 674 1.51 0.74 32.45
CA THR A 674 0.81 1.02 33.71
C THR A 674 -0.68 0.70 33.59
N HIS A 675 -1.45 0.86 34.67
CA HIS A 675 -2.90 0.69 34.62
C HIS A 675 -3.65 2.04 34.52
N GLY A 676 -2.92 3.14 34.31
CA GLY A 676 -3.48 4.46 34.07
C GLY A 676 -4.38 4.50 32.84
N THR A 677 -5.37 5.39 32.86
CA THR A 677 -6.39 5.49 31.81
C THR A 677 -6.41 6.87 31.14
N PHE A 678 -6.84 6.89 29.89
CA PHE A 678 -7.20 8.10 29.15
C PHE A 678 -8.63 7.93 28.61
N ASP A 679 -9.56 8.67 29.22
CA ASP A 679 -10.96 8.76 28.84
C ASP A 679 -11.23 9.95 27.92
N VAL A 680 -12.01 9.70 26.88
CA VAL A 680 -12.65 10.69 26.01
C VAL A 680 -14.16 10.56 26.15
N TYR A 681 -14.83 11.67 26.50
CA TYR A 681 -16.27 11.81 26.51
C TYR A 681 -16.66 12.87 25.47
N GLY A 682 -17.57 12.55 24.55
CA GLY A 682 -18.09 13.51 23.57
C GLY A 682 -19.62 13.53 23.60
N GLY A 683 -20.22 14.69 23.35
CA GLY A 683 -21.68 14.82 23.20
C GLY A 683 -22.06 16.12 22.50
N GLY A 684 -23.04 16.06 21.60
CA GLY A 684 -23.44 17.21 20.79
C GLY A 684 -24.47 16.86 19.73
N GLY A 685 -24.76 17.82 18.85
CA GLY A 685 -25.65 17.63 17.72
C GLY A 685 -25.63 18.79 16.73
N SER A 686 -26.47 18.68 15.70
CA SER A 686 -26.71 19.74 14.71
C SER A 686 -28.20 19.90 14.42
N LEU A 687 -28.58 21.10 14.00
CA LEU A 687 -29.94 21.50 13.65
C LEU A 687 -29.92 22.28 12.32
N THR A 688 -30.50 21.69 11.29
CA THR A 688 -30.66 22.25 9.94
C THR A 688 -32.05 22.87 9.78
N LEU A 689 -32.08 24.18 9.55
CA LEU A 689 -33.26 24.99 9.29
C LEU A 689 -33.14 25.61 7.90
N GLY A 690 -33.74 24.95 6.90
CA GLY A 690 -33.70 25.39 5.50
C GLY A 690 -32.30 25.31 4.89
N ASN A 691 -31.62 26.46 4.79
CA ASN A 691 -30.25 26.59 4.27
C ASN A 691 -29.19 26.83 5.37
N ALA A 692 -29.60 26.97 6.63
CA ALA A 692 -28.71 27.10 7.78
C ALA A 692 -28.58 25.76 8.52
N THR A 693 -27.36 25.35 8.87
CA THR A 693 -27.10 24.24 9.79
C THR A 693 -26.28 24.77 10.95
N PHE A 694 -26.86 24.75 12.15
CA PHE A 694 -26.18 25.03 13.40
C PHE A 694 -25.61 23.73 13.95
N ASN A 695 -24.40 23.72 14.49
CA ASN A 695 -23.81 22.58 15.18
C ASN A 695 -23.26 23.03 16.54
N ALA A 696 -23.34 22.16 17.55
CA ALA A 696 -22.81 22.42 18.88
C ALA A 696 -22.40 21.12 19.56
N GLY A 697 -21.29 21.16 20.31
CA GLY A 697 -20.77 19.98 21.00
C GLY A 697 -19.89 20.32 22.20
N TYR A 698 -19.71 19.31 23.05
CA TYR A 698 -18.83 19.33 24.20
C TYR A 698 -17.99 18.06 24.22
N ILE A 699 -16.68 18.22 24.38
CA ILE A 699 -15.72 17.10 24.47
C ILE A 699 -14.90 17.29 25.75
N GLU A 700 -14.84 16.26 26.58
CA GLU A 700 -14.02 16.21 27.78
C GLU A 700 -12.99 15.08 27.68
N ASN A 701 -11.77 15.37 28.12
CA ASN A 701 -10.71 14.40 28.29
C ASN A 701 -10.37 14.32 29.77
N ALA A 702 -10.23 13.12 30.30
CA ALA A 702 -9.66 12.86 31.62
C ALA A 702 -8.54 11.83 31.48
N ARG A 703 -7.39 12.09 32.09
CA ARG A 703 -6.21 11.22 32.00
C ARG A 703 -5.58 11.06 33.37
N ASP A 704 -5.24 9.83 33.75
CA ASP A 704 -4.42 9.53 34.92
C ASP A 704 -2.95 9.92 34.68
N ASN A 705 -2.18 10.20 35.73
CA ASN A 705 -0.83 10.74 35.54
C ASN A 705 0.15 9.74 34.91
N ASP A 706 0.00 8.46 35.25
CA ASP A 706 0.84 7.34 34.81
C ASP A 706 0.54 6.87 33.38
N PHE A 707 -0.55 7.33 32.76
CA PHE A 707 -0.79 7.11 31.33
C PHE A 707 0.23 7.87 30.47
N THR A 708 1.04 7.13 29.71
CA THR A 708 2.15 7.64 28.89
C THR A 708 2.14 7.16 27.44
N SER A 709 1.40 6.10 27.11
CA SER A 709 1.48 5.43 25.80
C SER A 709 0.27 4.53 25.52
N PHE A 710 0.07 4.17 24.25
CA PHE A 710 -0.89 3.14 23.83
C PHE A 710 -0.50 2.58 22.45
N GLU A 711 -0.02 1.33 22.37
CA GLU A 711 0.54 0.73 21.13
C GLU A 711 -0.44 0.77 19.92
N ASN A 712 -1.75 0.77 20.18
CA ASN A 712 -2.78 0.86 19.13
C ASN A 712 -2.95 2.26 18.50
N GLY A 713 -2.29 3.27 19.06
CA GLY A 713 -2.33 4.66 18.57
C GLY A 713 -1.38 4.95 17.41
N PRO A 714 -1.50 6.14 16.78
CA PRO A 714 -0.53 6.65 15.82
C PRO A 714 0.65 7.41 16.47
N PHE A 715 0.72 7.45 17.80
CA PHE A 715 1.59 8.37 18.55
C PHE A 715 2.55 7.61 19.48
N SER A 716 3.83 7.90 19.36
CA SER A 716 4.85 7.52 20.35
C SER A 716 4.72 8.34 21.65
N PRO A 717 5.35 7.93 22.76
CA PRO A 717 5.39 8.75 23.99
C PRO A 717 5.96 10.16 23.74
N THR A 718 6.94 10.27 22.84
CA THR A 718 7.51 11.54 22.38
C THR A 718 6.51 12.43 21.65
N ASP A 719 5.63 11.87 20.81
CA ASP A 719 4.57 12.62 20.14
C ASP A 719 3.50 13.07 21.14
N LEU A 720 3.13 12.20 22.09
CA LEU A 720 2.20 12.54 23.18
C LEU A 720 2.76 13.66 24.08
N ALA A 721 4.08 13.71 24.29
CA ALA A 721 4.74 14.82 24.98
C ALA A 721 4.74 16.11 24.16
N ALA A 722 4.99 16.03 22.84
CA ALA A 722 4.93 17.18 21.94
C ALA A 722 3.50 17.77 21.82
N LEU A 723 2.47 16.92 21.88
CA LEU A 723 1.05 17.31 21.92
C LEU A 723 0.56 17.77 23.30
N GLY A 724 1.45 17.88 24.30
CA GLY A 724 1.12 18.26 25.68
C GLY A 724 0.08 17.34 26.34
N ILE A 725 -0.03 16.10 25.86
CA ILE A 725 -0.89 15.06 26.45
C ILE A 725 -0.21 14.59 27.74
N ILE A 726 1.09 14.29 27.65
CA ILE A 726 2.00 14.08 28.77
C ILE A 726 3.07 15.18 28.81
N SER A 727 3.93 15.16 29.83
CA SER A 727 5.16 15.98 29.87
C SER A 727 6.35 15.25 29.23
N PRO A 728 7.38 15.98 28.75
CA PRO A 728 8.64 15.38 28.33
C PRO A 728 9.35 14.58 29.44
N ALA A 729 9.06 14.83 30.72
CA ALA A 729 9.61 14.05 31.83
C ALA A 729 8.98 12.65 31.94
N GLN A 730 7.67 12.52 31.64
CA GLN A 730 6.95 11.24 31.65
C GLN A 730 7.40 10.27 30.53
N VAL A 731 8.12 10.76 29.51
CA VAL A 731 8.80 9.92 28.51
C VAL A 731 9.97 9.13 29.14
N VAL A 732 10.53 9.60 30.25
CA VAL A 732 11.66 8.99 30.96
C VAL A 732 11.23 8.31 32.26
N ASP A 733 10.30 8.92 33.00
CA ASP A 733 9.73 8.39 34.25
C ASP A 733 8.20 8.66 34.30
N PRO A 734 7.35 7.66 33.99
CA PRO A 734 5.89 7.78 34.02
C PRO A 734 5.30 8.25 35.37
N THR A 735 6.05 8.14 36.48
CA THR A 735 5.55 8.54 37.80
C THR A 735 5.59 10.06 38.02
N VAL A 736 6.33 10.81 37.20
CA VAL A 736 6.50 12.26 37.35
C VAL A 736 5.19 13.00 37.07
N PRO A 737 4.72 13.90 37.96
CA PRO A 737 3.55 14.74 37.70
C PRO A 737 3.73 15.63 36.47
N GLY A 738 2.84 15.50 35.48
CA GLY A 738 2.93 16.29 34.25
C GLY A 738 1.85 15.98 33.22
N GLY A 739 1.80 16.77 32.16
CA GLY A 739 0.72 16.73 31.16
C GLY A 739 -0.60 17.25 31.70
N PHE A 740 -1.67 17.10 30.92
CA PHE A 740 -3.01 17.42 31.40
C PHE A 740 -3.56 16.32 32.31
N ARG A 741 -4.40 16.71 33.27
CA ARG A 741 -5.27 15.83 34.05
C ARG A 741 -6.69 15.85 33.50
N ARG A 742 -7.19 17.03 33.11
CA ARG A 742 -8.43 17.17 32.33
C ARG A 742 -8.33 18.28 31.27
N ARG A 743 -8.91 18.05 30.10
CA ARG A 743 -9.25 19.06 29.08
C ARG A 743 -10.76 19.09 28.90
N LYS A 744 -11.35 20.27 28.66
CA LYS A 744 -12.77 20.46 28.35
C LYS A 744 -12.89 21.45 27.20
N MET A 745 -13.54 21.06 26.11
CA MET A 745 -13.81 21.88 24.94
C MET A 745 -15.32 22.00 24.74
N ALA A 746 -15.80 23.24 24.60
CA ALA A 746 -17.11 23.50 23.99
C ALA A 746 -16.88 24.06 22.58
N LEU A 747 -17.65 23.59 21.60
CA LEU A 747 -17.61 24.04 20.21
C LEU A 747 -19.00 24.40 19.71
N ALA A 748 -19.08 25.41 18.85
CA ALA A 748 -20.31 25.81 18.17
C ALA A 748 -20.01 26.34 16.77
N GLY A 749 -20.94 26.13 15.84
CA GLY A 749 -20.81 26.54 14.45
C GLY A 749 -22.13 26.84 13.77
N LEU A 750 -22.04 27.57 12.66
CA LEU A 750 -23.13 27.87 11.74
C LEU A 750 -22.59 27.74 10.32
N THR A 751 -23.10 26.74 9.58
CA THR A 751 -22.95 26.62 8.13
C THR A 751 -24.17 27.26 7.45
N TYR A 752 -23.97 28.08 6.43
CA TYR A 752 -25.03 28.62 5.58
C TYR A 752 -24.76 28.34 4.10
N ARG A 753 -25.72 27.69 3.43
CA ARG A 753 -25.68 27.38 2.01
C ARG A 753 -26.47 28.42 1.22
N PHE A 754 -25.77 29.43 0.68
CA PHE A 754 -26.36 30.50 -0.11
C PHE A 754 -26.95 29.99 -1.44
N THR A 755 -26.25 29.08 -2.11
CA THR A 755 -26.68 28.45 -3.37
C THR A 755 -26.29 26.97 -3.37
N GLN A 756 -26.70 26.19 -4.38
CA GLN A 756 -26.22 24.81 -4.51
C GLN A 756 -24.71 24.72 -4.79
N THR A 757 -24.06 25.81 -5.22
CA THR A 757 -22.61 25.86 -5.47
C THR A 757 -21.82 26.54 -4.36
N PHE A 758 -22.41 27.48 -3.61
CA PHE A 758 -21.71 28.31 -2.61
C PHE A 758 -22.22 28.08 -1.18
N THR A 759 -21.31 27.65 -0.32
CA THR A 759 -21.51 27.45 1.12
C THR A 759 -20.44 28.22 1.89
N ALA A 760 -20.80 28.80 3.02
CA ALA A 760 -19.84 29.31 4.00
C ALA A 760 -20.18 28.78 5.41
N ALA A 761 -19.19 28.74 6.29
CA ALA A 761 -19.39 28.43 7.69
C ALA A 761 -18.56 29.34 8.60
N VAL A 762 -19.06 29.56 9.81
CA VAL A 762 -18.35 30.20 10.92
C VAL A 762 -18.35 29.27 12.11
N ASN A 763 -17.18 29.09 12.74
CA ASN A 763 -16.99 28.13 13.83
C ASN A 763 -16.21 28.76 14.99
N ALA A 764 -16.50 28.34 16.21
CA ALA A 764 -15.83 28.79 17.43
C ALA A 764 -15.66 27.64 18.44
N TRP A 765 -14.49 27.61 19.10
CA TRP A 765 -14.13 26.61 20.10
C TRP A 765 -13.56 27.31 21.35
N TRP A 766 -13.96 26.84 22.52
CA TRP A 766 -13.48 27.29 23.83
C TRP A 766 -12.94 26.10 24.60
N THR A 767 -11.61 26.05 24.75
CA THR A 767 -10.92 24.95 25.44
C THR A 767 -10.35 25.42 26.77
N THR A 768 -10.46 24.59 27.79
CA THR A 768 -9.84 24.77 29.10
C THR A 768 -9.10 23.49 29.49
N GLN A 769 -7.97 23.63 30.15
CA GLN A 769 -7.10 22.53 30.58
C GLN A 769 -6.68 22.75 32.03
N SER A 770 -6.77 21.69 32.83
CA SER A 770 -6.08 21.62 34.12
C SER A 770 -4.98 20.55 34.08
N GLY A 771 -3.79 20.91 34.54
CA GLY A 771 -2.62 20.06 34.60
C GLY A 771 -2.58 19.12 35.79
N TYR A 772 -1.52 18.31 35.85
CA TYR A 772 -1.00 17.76 37.11
C TYR A 772 -0.04 18.71 37.83
N THR A 773 0.57 19.66 37.10
CA THR A 773 1.26 20.84 37.63
C THR A 773 0.68 22.11 37.00
N SER A 774 0.90 23.26 37.64
CA SER A 774 0.44 24.59 37.17
C SER A 774 0.88 24.92 35.74
N ASP A 775 2.02 24.37 35.33
CA ASP A 775 2.65 24.69 34.06
C ASP A 775 1.92 24.06 32.86
N PHE A 776 0.98 23.14 33.13
CA PHE A 776 0.03 22.57 32.18
C PHE A 776 -1.41 23.13 32.35
N ASP A 777 -1.67 24.08 33.25
CA ASP A 777 -2.96 24.78 33.31
C ASP A 777 -3.06 25.78 32.14
N GLY A 778 -4.19 25.80 31.43
CA GLY A 778 -4.31 26.64 30.23
C GLY A 778 -5.71 26.77 29.63
N ARG A 779 -5.83 27.63 28.62
CA ARG A 779 -7.08 27.87 27.88
C ARG A 779 -6.81 28.35 26.45
N ALA A 780 -7.68 27.97 25.54
CA ALA A 780 -7.68 28.40 24.15
C ALA A 780 -9.03 29.00 23.77
N ARG A 781 -9.01 29.99 22.88
CA ARG A 781 -10.17 30.41 22.10
C ARG A 781 -9.77 30.38 20.64
N GLN A 782 -10.54 29.67 19.84
CA GLN A 782 -10.26 29.40 18.44
C GLN A 782 -11.50 29.78 17.63
N PHE A 783 -11.30 30.42 16.49
CA PHE A 783 -12.35 30.92 15.60
C PHE A 783 -11.96 30.64 14.15
N GLN A 784 -12.94 30.35 13.30
CA GLN A 784 -12.75 30.11 11.88
C GLN A 784 -13.89 30.73 11.07
N VAL A 785 -13.54 31.26 9.90
CA VAL A 785 -14.47 31.61 8.81
C VAL A 785 -13.99 30.88 7.56
N ILE A 786 -14.88 30.15 6.90
CA ILE A 786 -14.55 29.33 5.73
C ILE A 786 -15.65 29.42 4.67
N ALA A 787 -15.28 29.38 3.39
CA ALA A 787 -16.20 29.33 2.27
C ALA A 787 -15.71 28.35 1.19
N GLY A 788 -16.65 27.66 0.56
CA GLY A 788 -16.43 26.70 -0.52
C GLY A 788 -17.33 26.96 -1.72
N TYR A 789 -16.75 26.90 -2.92
CA TYR A 789 -17.42 27.06 -4.20
C TYR A 789 -17.24 25.80 -5.07
N ASN A 790 -18.32 25.07 -5.30
CA ASN A 790 -18.33 23.89 -6.16
C ASN A 790 -18.25 24.29 -7.64
N LEU A 791 -17.12 23.99 -8.28
CA LEU A 791 -16.95 24.02 -9.73
C LEU A 791 -17.66 22.82 -10.39
N SER A 792 -17.76 21.69 -9.68
CA SER A 792 -18.51 20.51 -10.11
C SER A 792 -18.90 19.66 -8.89
N LYS A 793 -19.60 18.54 -9.11
CA LYS A 793 -19.86 17.53 -8.05
C LYS A 793 -18.59 16.90 -7.44
N ARG A 794 -17.43 17.11 -8.07
CA ARG A 794 -16.13 16.54 -7.69
C ARG A 794 -15.06 17.59 -7.37
N SER A 795 -15.24 18.83 -7.81
CA SER A 795 -14.21 19.88 -7.73
C SER A 795 -14.72 21.10 -6.97
N MET A 796 -13.99 21.53 -5.93
CA MET A 796 -14.34 22.67 -5.09
C MET A 796 -13.13 23.59 -4.90
N LEU A 797 -13.30 24.89 -5.14
CA LEU A 797 -12.40 25.93 -4.64
C LEU A 797 -12.81 26.31 -3.22
N TYR A 798 -11.85 26.61 -2.34
CA TYR A 798 -12.15 27.04 -0.99
C TYR A 798 -11.22 28.17 -0.52
N ALA A 799 -11.71 28.96 0.42
CA ALA A 799 -10.97 29.99 1.14
C ALA A 799 -11.33 29.94 2.63
N GLU A 800 -10.35 30.11 3.50
CA GLU A 800 -10.47 29.94 4.95
C GLU A 800 -9.57 30.93 5.69
N VAL A 801 -10.02 31.38 6.86
CA VAL A 801 -9.27 32.24 7.78
C VAL A 801 -9.55 31.77 9.21
N ASP A 802 -8.50 31.51 9.97
CA ASP A 802 -8.58 31.12 11.37
C ASP A 802 -7.84 32.07 12.31
N TYR A 803 -8.33 32.16 13.54
CA TYR A 803 -7.69 32.92 14.61
C TYR A 803 -7.72 32.15 15.93
N ALA A 804 -6.53 31.87 16.48
CA ALA A 804 -6.34 31.18 17.74
C ALA A 804 -5.70 32.09 18.79
N ILE A 805 -6.15 31.95 20.04
CA ILE A 805 -5.65 32.66 21.23
C ILE A 805 -5.32 31.63 22.29
N TYR A 806 -4.02 31.33 22.48
CA TYR A 806 -3.54 30.38 23.49
C TYR A 806 -3.07 31.10 24.76
N ARG A 807 -3.30 30.52 25.94
CA ARG A 807 -2.88 31.07 27.25
C ARG A 807 -2.51 29.94 28.21
N GLY A 808 -1.43 30.12 28.96
CA GLY A 808 -0.91 29.11 29.89
C GLY A 808 -0.27 27.93 29.17
N GLY A 809 -0.26 26.75 29.81
CA GLY A 809 0.33 25.50 29.32
C GLY A 809 -0.48 24.76 28.25
N LEU A 810 -1.54 25.36 27.70
CA LEU A 810 -2.27 24.79 26.57
C LEU A 810 -1.60 25.24 25.26
N ILE A 811 -0.63 24.45 24.82
CA ILE A 811 0.10 24.60 23.56
C ILE A 811 -0.80 24.28 22.36
N GLY A 812 -0.61 25.02 21.26
CA GLY A 812 -0.89 24.64 19.86
C GLY A 812 -1.87 23.49 19.64
N ALA A 813 -3.16 23.72 19.89
CA ALA A 813 -4.23 22.73 19.70
C ALA A 813 -4.61 22.57 18.21
N GLN A 814 -3.61 22.26 17.37
CA GLN A 814 -3.70 22.06 15.92
C GLN A 814 -2.83 20.84 15.53
N LEU A 815 -3.47 19.68 15.42
CA LEU A 815 -2.86 18.47 14.85
C LEU A 815 -2.73 18.64 13.32
N PHE A 816 -1.50 18.83 12.84
CA PHE A 816 -1.21 18.76 11.41
C PHE A 816 -0.19 17.66 11.11
N GLY A 817 -0.61 16.59 10.42
CA GLY A 817 0.28 15.58 9.84
C GLY A 817 1.36 14.99 10.77
N ILE A 818 1.03 14.72 12.04
CA ILE A 818 1.95 14.31 13.14
C ILE A 818 2.92 15.42 13.63
N ASN A 819 3.24 16.44 12.83
CA ASN A 819 4.05 17.59 13.26
C ASN A 819 3.16 18.79 13.64
N GLY A 820 2.60 18.76 14.85
CA GLY A 820 1.72 19.82 15.38
C GLY A 820 2.39 21.20 15.36
N GLN A 821 1.65 22.25 14.93
CA GLN A 821 2.23 23.58 14.78
C GLN A 821 2.53 24.23 16.14
N ALA A 822 3.82 24.54 16.32
CA ALA A 822 4.41 25.49 17.25
C ALA A 822 4.13 25.33 18.76
N PRO A 823 5.15 25.37 19.63
CA PRO A 823 4.97 25.70 21.04
C PRO A 823 4.60 27.20 21.19
N SER A 824 3.37 27.54 20.83
CA SER A 824 2.76 28.87 20.87
C SER A 824 2.39 29.30 22.30
N THR A 825 3.40 29.32 23.17
CA THR A 825 3.27 29.60 24.60
C THR A 825 2.75 31.03 24.85
N SER A 826 1.46 31.13 25.17
CA SER A 826 0.74 32.38 25.51
C SER A 826 0.54 33.40 24.38
N THR A 827 0.66 33.00 23.10
CA THR A 827 0.53 33.89 21.93
C THR A 827 -0.78 33.72 21.16
N THR A 828 -1.00 34.58 20.16
CA THR A 828 -2.08 34.47 19.19
C THR A 828 -1.53 34.03 17.83
N GLN A 829 -2.36 33.38 17.01
CA GLN A 829 -2.01 32.92 15.67
C GLN A 829 -3.16 33.24 14.72
N LEU A 830 -2.86 33.93 13.62
CA LEU A 830 -3.76 34.07 12.48
C LEU A 830 -3.26 33.11 11.40
N GLY A 831 -4.15 32.27 10.89
CA GLY A 831 -3.96 31.51 9.67
C GLY A 831 -4.92 31.98 8.58
N ALA A 832 -4.50 31.81 7.33
CA ALA A 832 -5.35 32.02 6.16
C ALA A 832 -4.97 31.03 5.07
N THR A 833 -5.97 30.42 4.43
CA THR A 833 -5.78 29.33 3.48
C THR A 833 -6.63 29.56 2.22
N VAL A 834 -6.08 29.29 1.04
CA VAL A 834 -6.84 29.16 -0.22
C VAL A 834 -6.42 27.90 -0.96
N GLY A 835 -7.35 27.22 -1.62
CA GLY A 835 -7.02 25.97 -2.30
C GLY A 835 -8.09 25.40 -3.23
N LEU A 836 -7.72 24.26 -3.83
CA LEU A 836 -8.53 23.48 -4.77
C LEU A 836 -8.55 22.01 -4.31
N ARG A 837 -9.74 21.43 -4.26
CA ARG A 837 -9.99 20.02 -3.96
C ARG A 837 -10.65 19.31 -5.12
N HIS A 838 -10.22 18.08 -5.42
CA HIS A 838 -10.76 17.22 -6.48
C HIS A 838 -10.91 15.76 -6.03
N TYR A 839 -12.15 15.23 -6.06
CA TYR A 839 -12.46 13.82 -5.87
C TYR A 839 -12.45 13.04 -7.19
N PHE A 840 -11.85 11.85 -7.20
CA PHE A 840 -11.80 10.94 -8.36
C PHE A 840 -12.45 9.58 -8.11
#